data_AF-A0A7Y5WPV9-F1
#
_entry.id   AF-A0A7Y5WPV9-F1
#
_cell.length_a   1.000
_cell.length_b   1.000
_cell.length_c   1.000
_cell.angle_alpha   90.00
_cell.angle_beta   90.00
_cell.angle_gamma   90.00
#
_symmetry.space_group_name_H-M   'P 1'
#
loop_
_entity.id
_entity.type
_entity.pdbx_description
1 polymer ?
#
loop_
_entity_poly.entity_id
_entity_poly.type
_entity_poly.pdbx_seq_one_letter_code
_entity_poly.pdbx_strand_id
1 'polypeptide(L)'
;MTVDASAPDAWLWGWDPTPGIVSIHAEATGRVIVWRRIAATGTLVREDERFRPWLLLDRLDDLQHLGQSLGPEADASASVRWRELDGPGALRFRVSADDGRALTSAVLRGASERLGKRVGHIGELPEDAVLCLPADEQYLVATGRTYFRDLPFDAVHRLQFDLETTGLDARRDRIFMISVRYHDGATEVLEVGDESDAGEATLIRELMARVRAADPDVIENHNLHGFDIPFLEQRARRLQLPLSLGRVAGAGLRQRAARRGVPASNPDDRRRVRFVAPGRELIDTMDAVRRHDMSVRDLPGHGLKAVARHLGIAAPDREYIRGDLIYTTWRTDPERVRRYATDDVEEVAALSRMLGGPSYALAQVAPRRYERVADTGAATGIIDPMLLRAYMAAGAALPAHEPGDGTPHSGAALHLFATGVAHRVVKADVASLYPSLMRAYRIGPARDRLGALLALVDGLVARRLDAKARARAAAPGSPERHAHEAMSAALKTVVNSAYGYLAAGGELTRFADVHAANEVTRRGRDLLALLCRELAARGVTLLEADTDGVYFAVPASWTEVDERRVVTEVAALLPPLVHLELDGRFAAMLSHEPKNYALLGYDGTLLLRGVAFRSSRSEPFGDRFLRHALTRLLVGDVVGVRDAYLDTILALRRRTVATYDVASRVRLTKSPAEYAEAREKRRELPYEALLANGRETWSAGDRIRVYRRQNGEGGLVEATEEEAPVPDRRDYDVEYYIRLLRETYAERLARAFTPEDFCVVFADPDQLSLFTPSVEAIRPILTQLTSGTSVEPMAWAGTS
;
A
#
# COMPACT_ATOMS: atom_id res chain seq x y z
N MET A 1 -33.41 21.52 -7.00
CA MET A 1 -32.26 22.42 -7.25
C MET A 1 -31.32 21.69 -8.19
N THR A 2 -31.22 22.12 -9.44
CA THR A 2 -30.21 21.61 -10.38
C THR A 2 -28.84 22.05 -9.88
N VAL A 3 -28.07 21.11 -9.34
CA VAL A 3 -26.66 21.33 -8.99
C VAL A 3 -25.92 21.57 -10.30
N ASP A 4 -25.18 22.68 -10.38
CA ASP A 4 -24.28 22.94 -11.49
C ASP A 4 -23.18 21.86 -11.50
N ALA A 5 -23.26 20.92 -12.44
CA ALA A 5 -22.30 19.82 -12.57
C ALA A 5 -20.87 20.31 -12.93
N SER A 6 -20.72 21.58 -13.31
CA SER A 6 -19.43 22.22 -13.57
C SER A 6 -18.77 22.84 -12.33
N ALA A 7 -19.45 22.85 -11.18
CA ALA A 7 -18.89 23.37 -9.93
C ALA A 7 -17.79 22.46 -9.37
N PRO A 8 -16.69 23.00 -8.79
CA PRO A 8 -15.61 22.21 -8.18
C PRO A 8 -16.07 21.16 -7.15
N ASP A 9 -17.12 21.46 -6.37
CA ASP A 9 -17.69 20.52 -5.41
C ASP A 9 -18.35 19.30 -6.09
N ALA A 10 -18.99 19.50 -7.25
CA ALA A 10 -19.57 18.42 -8.04
C ALA A 10 -18.47 17.52 -8.64
N TRP A 11 -17.29 18.06 -8.94
CA TRP A 11 -16.15 17.24 -9.38
C TRP A 11 -15.58 16.39 -8.26
N LEU A 12 -15.74 16.79 -7.00
CA LEU A 12 -15.26 16.04 -5.83
C LEU A 12 -16.26 14.94 -5.40
N TRP A 13 -17.54 15.28 -5.25
CA TRP A 13 -18.56 14.37 -4.70
C TRP A 13 -19.45 13.71 -5.74
N GLY A 14 -19.39 14.19 -6.98
CA GLY A 14 -20.46 13.97 -7.93
C GLY A 14 -21.71 14.81 -7.62
N TRP A 15 -22.60 14.92 -8.59
CA TRP A 15 -23.78 15.78 -8.56
C TRP A 15 -25.08 15.03 -8.24
N ASP A 16 -25.06 13.71 -8.16
CA ASP A 16 -26.23 12.91 -7.79
C ASP A 16 -26.27 12.70 -6.26
N PRO A 17 -27.37 13.08 -5.58
CA PRO A 17 -27.47 13.01 -4.13
C PRO A 17 -27.86 11.62 -3.60
N THR A 18 -27.99 10.60 -4.44
CA THR A 18 -28.49 9.26 -4.06
C THR A 18 -27.71 8.68 -2.87
N PRO A 19 -28.34 8.50 -1.70
CA PRO A 19 -27.65 8.00 -0.52
C PRO A 19 -27.63 6.47 -0.48
N GLY A 20 -26.67 5.93 0.27
CA GLY A 20 -26.66 4.54 0.71
C GLY A 20 -26.27 3.53 -0.35
N ILE A 21 -25.70 3.92 -1.49
CA ILE A 21 -25.22 2.96 -2.51
C ILE A 21 -24.14 2.07 -1.89
N VAL A 22 -24.39 0.76 -1.87
CA VAL A 22 -23.49 -0.26 -1.31
C VAL A 22 -22.88 -1.16 -2.37
N SER A 23 -23.51 -1.29 -3.54
CA SER A 23 -22.96 -2.01 -4.69
C SER A 23 -23.61 -1.52 -5.98
N ILE A 24 -22.85 -1.57 -7.07
CA ILE A 24 -23.33 -1.36 -8.45
C ILE A 24 -22.88 -2.54 -9.29
N HIS A 25 -23.76 -2.96 -10.22
CA HIS A 25 -23.44 -3.91 -11.29
C HIS A 25 -24.01 -3.40 -12.59
N ALA A 26 -23.13 -2.86 -13.43
CA ALA A 26 -23.42 -2.38 -14.76
C ALA A 26 -22.88 -3.36 -15.81
N GLU A 27 -23.64 -3.53 -16.88
CA GLU A 27 -23.30 -4.42 -17.97
C GLU A 27 -23.08 -3.65 -19.26
N ALA A 28 -22.35 -4.28 -20.19
CA ALA A 28 -22.13 -3.71 -21.51
C ALA A 28 -23.43 -3.49 -22.30
N THR A 29 -24.55 -4.10 -21.91
CA THR A 29 -25.88 -3.88 -22.51
C THR A 29 -26.57 -2.60 -22.03
N GLY A 30 -25.88 -1.80 -21.21
CA GLY A 30 -26.39 -0.59 -20.58
C GLY A 30 -27.32 -0.85 -19.40
N ARG A 31 -27.58 -2.11 -19.01
CA ARG A 31 -28.33 -2.43 -17.80
C ARG A 31 -27.49 -2.18 -16.56
N VAL A 32 -28.08 -1.59 -15.53
CA VAL A 32 -27.44 -1.33 -14.25
C VAL A 32 -28.37 -1.81 -13.14
N ILE A 33 -27.80 -2.50 -12.16
CA ILE A 33 -28.46 -2.78 -10.90
C ILE A 33 -27.71 -2.01 -9.82
N VAL A 34 -28.42 -1.16 -9.09
CA VAL A 34 -27.89 -0.41 -7.95
C VAL A 34 -28.51 -0.99 -6.69
N TRP A 35 -27.67 -1.33 -5.72
CA TRP A 35 -28.11 -1.74 -4.39
C TRP A 35 -27.83 -0.62 -3.41
N ARG A 36 -28.85 -0.27 -2.63
CA ARG A 36 -28.79 0.78 -1.63
C ARG A 36 -29.23 0.27 -0.28
N ARG A 37 -28.51 0.63 0.78
CA ARG A 37 -28.94 0.40 2.15
C ARG A 37 -29.47 1.68 2.77
N ILE A 38 -30.69 1.62 3.29
CA ILE A 38 -31.31 2.74 3.98
C ILE A 38 -30.78 2.76 5.41
N ALA A 39 -29.96 3.75 5.75
CA ALA A 39 -29.27 3.83 7.05
C ALA A 39 -30.22 3.71 8.25
N ALA A 40 -31.42 4.31 8.17
CA ALA A 40 -32.39 4.33 9.27
C ALA A 40 -33.06 2.98 9.54
N THR A 41 -33.24 2.14 8.52
CA THR A 41 -33.99 0.87 8.63
C THR A 41 -33.13 -0.37 8.41
N GLY A 42 -31.91 -0.19 7.92
CA GLY A 42 -31.05 -1.29 7.46
C GLY A 42 -31.57 -2.00 6.20
N THR A 43 -32.67 -1.54 5.58
CA THR A 43 -33.30 -2.22 4.44
C THR A 43 -32.44 -2.07 3.19
N LEU A 44 -32.26 -3.19 2.46
CA LEU A 44 -31.65 -3.19 1.13
C LEU A 44 -32.70 -2.92 0.05
N VAL A 45 -32.47 -1.89 -0.76
CA VAL A 45 -33.27 -1.50 -1.92
C VAL A 45 -32.48 -1.86 -3.18
N ARG A 46 -33.18 -2.44 -4.16
CA ARG A 46 -32.64 -2.75 -5.50
C ARG A 46 -33.30 -1.85 -6.52
N GLU A 47 -32.49 -1.14 -7.30
CA GLU A 47 -32.93 -0.28 -8.39
C GLU A 47 -32.41 -0.86 -9.71
N ASP A 48 -33.31 -1.06 -10.68
CA ASP A 48 -32.98 -1.43 -12.04
C ASP A 48 -32.97 -0.17 -12.91
N GLU A 49 -31.80 0.19 -13.41
CA GLU A 49 -31.59 1.37 -14.24
C GLU A 49 -31.01 1.00 -15.61
N ARG A 50 -31.01 1.99 -16.51
CA ARG A 50 -30.27 1.91 -17.77
C ARG A 50 -29.43 3.16 -17.97
N PHE A 51 -28.25 2.96 -18.54
CA PHE A 51 -27.42 4.02 -19.09
C PHE A 51 -27.03 3.65 -20.52
N ARG A 52 -26.55 4.63 -21.30
CA ARG A 52 -25.93 4.38 -22.60
C ARG A 52 -24.43 4.20 -22.41
N PRO A 53 -23.87 3.00 -22.60
CA PRO A 53 -22.42 2.82 -22.63
C PRO A 53 -21.77 3.76 -23.63
N TRP A 54 -20.58 4.25 -23.28
CA TRP A 54 -19.86 5.24 -24.05
C TRP A 54 -18.36 4.92 -24.17
N LEU A 55 -17.76 5.45 -25.23
CA LEU A 55 -16.32 5.49 -25.47
C LEU A 55 -15.91 6.93 -25.77
N LEU A 56 -14.67 7.28 -25.46
CA LEU A 56 -14.06 8.49 -26.01
C LEU A 56 -13.14 8.10 -27.15
N LEU A 57 -13.31 8.75 -28.29
CA LEU A 57 -12.52 8.54 -29.49
C LEU A 57 -11.81 9.84 -29.90
N ASP A 58 -10.67 9.70 -30.55
CA ASP A 58 -9.97 10.82 -31.16
C ASP A 58 -10.59 11.27 -32.49
N ARG A 59 -11.29 10.37 -33.17
CA ARG A 59 -11.89 10.55 -34.49
C ARG A 59 -13.20 9.76 -34.64
N LEU A 60 -13.99 10.11 -35.65
CA LEU A 60 -15.23 9.39 -36.00
C LEU A 60 -15.08 8.46 -37.21
N ASP A 61 -13.93 8.48 -37.90
CA ASP A 61 -13.69 7.70 -39.12
C ASP A 61 -13.96 6.20 -38.94
N ASP A 62 -13.62 5.65 -37.75
CA ASP A 62 -13.85 4.26 -37.39
C ASP A 62 -15.35 3.90 -37.26
N LEU A 63 -16.26 4.86 -37.37
CA LEU A 63 -17.70 4.68 -37.31
C LEU A 63 -18.44 5.11 -38.58
N GLN A 64 -17.76 5.70 -39.58
CA GLN A 64 -18.41 6.20 -40.80
C GLN A 64 -19.14 5.11 -41.59
N HIS A 65 -18.67 3.87 -41.53
CA HIS A 65 -19.31 2.71 -42.16
C HIS A 65 -20.73 2.42 -41.65
N LEU A 66 -21.16 3.03 -40.54
CA LEU A 66 -22.52 2.92 -40.00
C LEU A 66 -23.56 3.74 -40.78
N GLY A 67 -23.14 4.70 -41.60
CA GLY A 67 -24.06 5.55 -42.38
C GLY A 67 -25.11 6.23 -41.49
N GLN A 68 -26.39 6.05 -41.83
CA GLN A 68 -27.52 6.63 -41.09
C GLN A 68 -27.67 6.12 -39.64
N SER A 69 -26.98 5.04 -39.26
CA SER A 69 -26.97 4.57 -37.88
C SER A 69 -26.07 5.39 -36.95
N LEU A 70 -25.19 6.24 -37.50
CA LEU A 70 -24.36 7.19 -36.77
C LEU A 70 -24.94 8.60 -36.88
N GLY A 71 -25.22 9.24 -35.75
CA GLY A 71 -25.76 10.60 -35.72
C GLY A 71 -25.28 11.40 -34.51
N PRO A 72 -25.44 12.73 -34.52
CA PRO A 72 -25.13 13.56 -33.37
C PRO A 72 -26.01 13.19 -32.16
N GLU A 73 -25.62 13.57 -30.95
CA GLU A 73 -26.31 13.24 -29.71
C GLU A 73 -27.79 13.66 -29.69
N ALA A 74 -28.13 14.74 -30.40
CA ALA A 74 -29.50 15.22 -30.55
C ALA A 74 -30.38 14.33 -31.47
N ASP A 75 -29.78 13.49 -32.31
CA ASP A 75 -30.52 12.58 -33.19
C ASP A 75 -30.94 11.32 -32.44
N ALA A 76 -32.21 11.31 -32.02
CA ALA A 76 -32.78 10.17 -31.31
C ALA A 76 -32.91 8.90 -32.17
N SER A 77 -32.91 9.04 -33.50
CA SER A 77 -33.07 7.91 -34.44
C SER A 77 -31.77 7.13 -34.66
N ALA A 78 -30.61 7.75 -34.42
CA ALA A 78 -29.31 7.10 -34.54
C ALA A 78 -29.08 6.09 -33.42
N SER A 79 -28.63 4.88 -33.80
CA SER A 79 -28.31 3.80 -32.86
C SER A 79 -26.97 4.02 -32.16
N VAL A 80 -26.01 4.62 -32.87
CA VAL A 80 -24.75 5.14 -32.33
C VAL A 80 -24.78 6.66 -32.39
N ARG A 81 -24.62 7.28 -31.23
CA ARG A 81 -24.70 8.73 -31.08
C ARG A 81 -23.36 9.30 -30.69
N TRP A 82 -22.99 10.45 -31.25
CA TRP A 82 -21.75 11.13 -30.91
C TRP A 82 -21.97 12.57 -30.45
N ARG A 83 -21.11 13.02 -29.55
CA ARG A 83 -20.96 14.42 -29.16
C ARG A 83 -19.50 14.81 -29.28
N GLU A 84 -19.24 15.88 -30.00
CA GLU A 84 -17.93 16.53 -29.97
C GLU A 84 -17.78 17.29 -28.64
N LEU A 85 -16.64 17.12 -28.00
CA LEU A 85 -16.28 17.69 -26.72
C LEU A 85 -15.45 18.95 -26.94
N ASP A 86 -15.62 19.93 -26.07
CA ASP A 86 -15.00 21.24 -26.22
C ASP A 86 -13.50 21.21 -25.92
N GLY A 87 -12.71 22.00 -26.66
CA GLY A 87 -11.28 22.19 -26.41
C GLY A 87 -10.35 21.40 -27.33
N PRO A 88 -9.03 21.38 -27.04
CA PRO A 88 -7.99 20.93 -27.96
C PRO A 88 -7.73 19.41 -27.88
N GLY A 89 -8.46 18.71 -26.99
CA GLY A 89 -8.09 17.39 -26.53
C GLY A 89 -8.06 16.40 -27.69
N ALA A 90 -7.18 15.41 -27.59
CA ALA A 90 -7.12 14.37 -28.61
C ALA A 90 -8.40 13.54 -28.59
N LEU A 91 -8.82 13.09 -27.41
CA LEU A 91 -10.07 12.35 -27.19
C LEU A 91 -11.25 13.33 -27.16
N ARG A 92 -11.74 13.68 -28.35
CA ARG A 92 -12.72 14.76 -28.57
C ARG A 92 -14.13 14.27 -28.87
N PHE A 93 -14.35 12.99 -29.14
CA PHE A 93 -15.68 12.48 -29.46
C PHE A 93 -16.16 11.52 -28.37
N ARG A 94 -17.23 11.89 -27.67
CA ARG A 94 -17.99 10.93 -26.85
C ARG A 94 -18.98 10.21 -27.73
N VAL A 95 -18.76 8.92 -27.95
CA VAL A 95 -19.68 8.06 -28.72
C VAL A 95 -20.41 7.13 -27.77
N SER A 96 -21.69 6.89 -28.00
CA SER A 96 -22.53 6.07 -27.12
C SER A 96 -23.57 5.26 -27.91
N ALA A 97 -23.97 4.13 -27.35
CA ALA A 97 -24.99 3.25 -27.92
C ALA A 97 -25.88 2.65 -26.82
N ASP A 98 -26.96 1.98 -27.19
CA ASP A 98 -27.76 1.18 -26.23
C ASP A 98 -27.05 -0.11 -25.81
N ASP A 99 -26.09 -0.59 -26.62
CA ASP A 99 -25.26 -1.75 -26.34
C ASP A 99 -23.79 -1.43 -26.63
N GLY A 100 -22.98 -1.46 -25.58
CA GLY A 100 -21.55 -1.20 -25.60
C GLY A 100 -20.73 -2.29 -26.28
N ARG A 101 -21.22 -3.53 -26.38
CA ARG A 101 -20.55 -4.58 -27.18
C ARG A 101 -20.71 -4.26 -28.66
N ALA A 102 -21.92 -3.91 -29.09
CA ALA A 102 -22.17 -3.46 -30.46
C ALA A 102 -21.34 -2.22 -30.81
N LEU A 103 -21.27 -1.23 -29.90
CA LEU A 103 -20.41 -0.05 -30.05
C LEU A 103 -18.94 -0.42 -30.21
N THR A 104 -18.42 -1.28 -29.32
CA THR A 104 -17.02 -1.75 -29.37
C THR A 104 -16.76 -2.50 -30.68
N SER A 105 -17.65 -3.38 -31.12
CA SER A 105 -17.52 -4.11 -32.38
C SER A 105 -17.53 -3.18 -33.59
N ALA A 106 -18.37 -2.13 -33.59
CA ALA A 106 -18.37 -1.14 -34.67
C ALA A 106 -17.02 -0.40 -34.74
N VAL A 107 -16.50 0.09 -33.61
CA VAL A 107 -15.18 0.74 -33.57
C VAL A 107 -14.07 -0.20 -34.05
N LEU A 108 -14.04 -1.45 -33.56
CA LEU A 108 -13.01 -2.43 -33.96
C LEU A 108 -13.08 -2.77 -35.44
N ARG A 109 -14.29 -2.85 -36.01
CA ARG A 109 -14.48 -3.07 -37.44
C ARG A 109 -13.92 -1.90 -38.25
N GLY A 110 -14.34 -0.67 -37.97
CA GLY A 110 -13.86 0.49 -38.71
C GLY A 110 -12.35 0.71 -38.54
N ALA A 111 -11.82 0.51 -37.33
CA ALA A 111 -10.38 0.55 -37.09
C ALA A 111 -9.63 -0.54 -37.89
N SER A 112 -10.20 -1.73 -38.03
CA SER A 112 -9.60 -2.80 -38.85
C SER A 112 -9.57 -2.43 -40.34
N GLU A 113 -10.67 -1.88 -40.85
CA GLU A 113 -10.78 -1.41 -42.23
C GLU A 113 -9.76 -0.28 -42.50
N ARG A 114 -9.66 0.71 -41.60
CA ARG A 114 -8.71 1.82 -41.70
C ARG A 114 -7.25 1.38 -41.61
N LEU A 115 -6.91 0.48 -40.69
CA LEU A 115 -5.53 0.04 -40.47
C LEU A 115 -5.08 -1.05 -41.45
N GLY A 116 -5.98 -1.58 -42.28
CA GLY A 116 -5.68 -2.68 -43.22
C GLY A 116 -5.29 -3.99 -42.52
N LYS A 117 -5.55 -4.12 -41.22
CA LYS A 117 -5.27 -5.30 -40.41
C LYS A 117 -6.40 -5.55 -39.42
N ARG A 118 -6.65 -6.81 -39.07
CA ARG A 118 -7.67 -7.15 -38.08
C ARG A 118 -7.24 -6.65 -36.68
N VAL A 119 -8.11 -5.87 -36.05
CA VAL A 119 -8.02 -5.45 -34.65
C VAL A 119 -9.06 -6.23 -33.86
N GLY A 120 -8.62 -7.10 -32.95
CA GLY A 120 -9.50 -8.03 -32.23
C GLY A 120 -10.03 -7.48 -30.90
N HIS A 121 -9.28 -6.57 -30.28
CA HIS A 121 -9.53 -6.07 -28.94
C HIS A 121 -9.27 -4.57 -28.84
N ILE A 122 -10.06 -3.86 -28.02
CA ILE A 122 -9.95 -2.40 -27.89
C ILE A 122 -8.56 -1.95 -27.39
N GLY A 123 -7.91 -2.79 -26.58
CA GLY A 123 -6.55 -2.54 -26.08
C GLY A 123 -5.44 -2.71 -27.12
N GLU A 124 -5.75 -3.17 -28.34
CA GLU A 124 -4.80 -3.14 -29.47
C GLU A 124 -4.76 -1.75 -30.15
N LEU A 125 -5.73 -0.89 -29.85
CA LEU A 125 -5.74 0.50 -30.32
C LEU A 125 -4.84 1.35 -29.42
N PRO A 126 -4.17 2.37 -29.99
CA PRO A 126 -3.39 3.32 -29.21
C PRO A 126 -4.21 3.96 -28.09
N GLU A 127 -3.63 4.17 -26.91
CA GLU A 127 -4.36 4.72 -25.76
C GLU A 127 -4.81 6.17 -26.00
N ASP A 128 -4.17 6.91 -26.89
CA ASP A 128 -4.58 8.25 -27.33
C ASP A 128 -5.72 8.23 -28.35
N ALA A 129 -5.99 7.09 -29.01
CA ALA A 129 -7.08 6.94 -29.97
C ALA A 129 -8.41 6.58 -29.30
N VAL A 130 -8.38 5.83 -28.19
CA VAL A 130 -9.59 5.40 -27.47
C VAL A 130 -9.39 5.35 -25.96
N LEU A 131 -10.39 5.84 -25.22
CA LEU A 131 -10.55 5.57 -23.79
C LEU A 131 -11.82 4.78 -23.55
N CYS A 132 -11.66 3.60 -22.94
CA CYS A 132 -12.73 2.71 -22.53
C CYS A 132 -12.62 2.43 -21.04
N LEU A 133 -13.64 2.82 -20.28
CA LEU A 133 -13.79 2.43 -18.88
C LEU A 133 -14.63 1.16 -18.75
N PRO A 134 -14.50 0.39 -17.65
CA PRO A 134 -15.50 -0.61 -17.29
C PRO A 134 -16.90 0.01 -17.16
N ALA A 135 -17.95 -0.76 -17.45
CA ALA A 135 -19.34 -0.29 -17.44
C ALA A 135 -19.74 0.39 -16.11
N ASP A 136 -19.29 -0.15 -14.97
CA ASP A 136 -19.57 0.43 -13.65
C ASP A 136 -18.98 1.84 -13.49
N GLU A 137 -17.73 2.02 -13.95
CA GLU A 137 -17.04 3.31 -13.90
C GLU A 137 -17.65 4.29 -14.91
N GLN A 138 -18.07 3.82 -16.11
CA GLN A 138 -18.80 4.64 -17.06
C GLN A 138 -20.10 5.20 -16.46
N TYR A 139 -20.87 4.34 -15.78
CA TYR A 139 -22.11 4.72 -15.11
C TYR A 139 -21.86 5.73 -13.98
N LEU A 140 -20.89 5.46 -13.10
CA LEU A 140 -20.53 6.37 -12.00
C LEU A 140 -20.05 7.73 -12.48
N VAL A 141 -19.21 7.76 -13.53
CA VAL A 141 -18.73 9.00 -14.16
C VAL A 141 -19.88 9.76 -14.81
N ALA A 142 -20.77 9.09 -15.55
CA ALA A 142 -21.86 9.73 -16.28
C ALA A 142 -22.99 10.24 -15.38
N THR A 143 -23.27 9.55 -14.28
CA THR A 143 -24.35 9.92 -13.36
C THR A 143 -23.89 10.84 -12.24
N GLY A 144 -22.59 10.86 -11.92
CA GLY A 144 -22.09 11.56 -10.74
C GLY A 144 -22.52 10.89 -9.43
N ARG A 145 -22.97 9.63 -9.45
CA ARG A 145 -23.22 8.84 -8.24
C ARG A 145 -21.89 8.38 -7.61
N THR A 146 -21.90 8.19 -6.30
CA THR A 146 -20.77 7.63 -5.53
C THR A 146 -21.28 6.69 -4.44
N TYR A 147 -20.37 5.89 -3.86
CA TYR A 147 -20.74 4.92 -2.84
C TYR A 147 -20.96 5.59 -1.47
N PHE A 148 -21.77 4.96 -0.62
CA PHE A 148 -21.88 5.24 0.82
C PHE A 148 -22.24 6.67 1.24
N ARG A 149 -22.73 7.50 0.33
CA ARG A 149 -23.25 8.84 0.67
C ARG A 149 -24.32 8.70 1.75
N ASP A 150 -24.19 9.45 2.85
CA ASP A 150 -25.07 9.43 4.03
C ASP A 150 -25.27 8.05 4.68
N LEU A 151 -24.38 7.09 4.41
CA LEU A 151 -24.31 5.82 5.10
C LEU A 151 -23.12 5.85 6.05
N PRO A 152 -23.27 5.52 7.34
CA PRO A 152 -22.13 5.30 8.22
C PRO A 152 -21.44 3.96 7.94
N PHE A 153 -20.14 3.86 8.22
CA PHE A 153 -19.37 2.63 8.01
C PHE A 153 -20.00 1.41 8.72
N ASP A 154 -20.47 1.61 9.95
CA ASP A 154 -21.07 0.55 10.77
C ASP A 154 -22.48 0.14 10.29
N ALA A 155 -23.13 0.96 9.46
CA ALA A 155 -24.41 0.64 8.85
C ALA A 155 -24.27 -0.21 7.58
N VAL A 156 -23.06 -0.39 7.06
CA VAL A 156 -22.78 -1.33 5.97
C VAL A 156 -22.83 -2.75 6.54
N HIS A 157 -23.62 -3.64 5.95
CA HIS A 157 -23.68 -5.03 6.41
C HIS A 157 -22.43 -5.77 5.93
N ARG A 158 -21.58 -6.20 6.86
CA ARG A 158 -20.31 -6.87 6.57
C ARG A 158 -20.34 -8.29 7.10
N LEU A 159 -19.76 -9.22 6.35
CA LEU A 159 -19.59 -10.61 6.74
C LEU A 159 -18.14 -11.03 6.50
N GLN A 160 -17.58 -11.76 7.46
CA GLN A 160 -16.28 -12.40 7.31
C GLN A 160 -16.47 -13.92 7.24
N PHE A 161 -15.65 -14.60 6.44
CA PHE A 161 -15.51 -16.04 6.55
C PHE A 161 -14.05 -16.44 6.31
N ASP A 162 -13.61 -17.51 6.96
CA ASP A 162 -12.29 -18.10 6.80
C ASP A 162 -12.41 -19.61 6.57
N LEU A 163 -11.48 -20.18 5.78
CA LEU A 163 -11.49 -21.59 5.38
C LEU A 163 -10.37 -22.37 6.04
N GLU A 164 -10.73 -23.45 6.73
CA GLU A 164 -9.75 -24.44 7.19
C GLU A 164 -9.73 -25.64 6.25
N THR A 165 -8.52 -25.99 5.81
CA THR A 165 -8.31 -26.97 4.74
C THR A 165 -7.31 -28.05 5.13
N THR A 166 -7.42 -29.23 4.51
CA THR A 166 -6.48 -30.34 4.75
C THR A 166 -5.05 -30.06 4.25
N GLY A 167 -4.88 -28.97 3.51
CA GLY A 167 -3.65 -28.51 2.87
C GLY A 167 -3.92 -27.34 1.91
N LEU A 168 -2.89 -26.82 1.26
CA LEU A 168 -2.98 -25.55 0.50
C LEU A 168 -3.29 -25.72 -1.01
N ASP A 169 -3.39 -26.93 -1.55
CA ASP A 169 -3.66 -27.17 -2.97
C ASP A 169 -5.08 -27.69 -3.20
N ALA A 170 -5.99 -26.79 -3.59
CA ALA A 170 -7.39 -27.12 -3.85
C ALA A 170 -7.62 -28.22 -4.92
N ARG A 171 -6.60 -28.62 -5.70
CA ARG A 171 -6.71 -29.80 -6.60
C ARG A 171 -6.79 -31.11 -5.82
N ARG A 172 -6.18 -31.20 -4.65
CA ARG A 172 -6.08 -32.42 -3.84
C ARG A 172 -6.69 -32.24 -2.45
N ASP A 173 -6.47 -31.08 -1.84
CA ASP A 173 -6.87 -30.75 -0.48
C ASP A 173 -8.34 -30.31 -0.43
N ARG A 174 -8.99 -30.54 0.72
CA ARG A 174 -10.43 -30.30 0.95
C ARG A 174 -10.66 -29.24 2.01
N ILE A 175 -11.80 -28.57 1.95
CA ILE A 175 -12.31 -27.73 3.04
C ILE A 175 -12.99 -28.65 4.05
N PHE A 176 -12.63 -28.54 5.33
CA PHE A 176 -13.25 -29.33 6.40
C PHE A 176 -13.99 -28.46 7.44
N MET A 177 -13.67 -27.18 7.53
CA MET A 177 -14.31 -26.23 8.44
C MET A 177 -14.34 -24.83 7.84
N ILE A 178 -15.39 -24.06 8.15
CA ILE A 178 -15.55 -22.66 7.74
C ILE A 178 -16.06 -21.87 8.94
N SER A 179 -15.30 -20.89 9.40
CA SER A 179 -15.79 -19.92 10.38
C SER A 179 -16.47 -18.76 9.65
N VAL A 180 -17.57 -18.26 10.21
CA VAL A 180 -18.35 -17.15 9.66
C VAL A 180 -18.62 -16.17 10.78
N ARG A 181 -18.40 -14.88 10.51
CA ARG A 181 -18.79 -13.78 11.38
C ARG A 181 -19.79 -12.88 10.67
N TYR A 182 -20.90 -12.63 11.34
CA TYR A 182 -22.01 -11.82 10.83
C TYR A 182 -21.88 -10.34 11.23
N HIS A 183 -22.72 -9.49 10.62
CA HIS A 183 -22.67 -8.03 10.83
C HIS A 183 -22.98 -7.62 12.27
N ASP A 184 -23.86 -8.35 12.97
CA ASP A 184 -24.18 -8.17 14.38
C ASP A 184 -23.07 -8.65 15.33
N GLY A 185 -22.04 -9.27 14.78
CA GLY A 185 -20.91 -9.81 15.51
C GLY A 185 -21.12 -11.22 16.05
N ALA A 186 -22.21 -11.91 15.69
CA ALA A 186 -22.33 -13.33 15.95
C ALA A 186 -21.30 -14.12 15.11
N THR A 187 -20.77 -15.19 15.69
CA THR A 187 -19.87 -16.12 15.00
C THR A 187 -20.49 -17.52 14.93
N GLU A 188 -20.20 -18.23 13.86
CA GLU A 188 -20.65 -19.60 13.64
C GLU A 188 -19.53 -20.38 12.96
N VAL A 189 -19.36 -21.65 13.33
CA VAL A 189 -18.44 -22.57 12.68
C VAL A 189 -19.25 -23.66 11.99
N LEU A 190 -19.05 -23.81 10.69
CA LEU A 190 -19.62 -24.88 9.87
C LEU A 190 -18.54 -25.96 9.68
N GLU A 191 -18.90 -27.22 9.83
CA GLU A 191 -17.97 -28.35 9.73
C GLU A 191 -18.51 -29.43 8.80
N VAL A 192 -17.61 -30.21 8.19
CA VAL A 192 -18.00 -31.38 7.41
C VAL A 192 -18.65 -32.44 8.30
N GLY A 193 -19.79 -32.99 7.85
CA GLY A 193 -20.41 -34.15 8.50
C GLY A 193 -19.62 -35.45 8.30
N ASP A 194 -18.89 -35.55 7.18
CA ASP A 194 -17.98 -36.64 6.86
C ASP A 194 -16.89 -36.15 5.89
N GLU A 195 -15.72 -36.80 5.91
CA GLU A 195 -14.55 -36.39 5.11
C GLU A 195 -14.64 -36.74 3.61
N SER A 196 -15.83 -36.94 3.05
CA SER A 196 -16.03 -37.19 1.62
C SER A 196 -16.28 -35.91 0.80
N ASP A 197 -16.23 -36.06 -0.52
CA ASP A 197 -16.63 -35.00 -1.46
C ASP A 197 -18.10 -34.58 -1.27
N ALA A 198 -18.97 -35.48 -0.77
CA ALA A 198 -20.37 -35.15 -0.47
C ALA A 198 -20.51 -34.31 0.81
N GLY A 199 -19.69 -34.61 1.83
CA GLY A 199 -19.59 -33.82 3.06
C GLY A 199 -19.09 -32.40 2.78
N GLU A 200 -17.97 -32.26 2.06
CA GLU A 200 -17.45 -30.95 1.62
C GLU A 200 -18.47 -30.18 0.76
N ALA A 201 -19.17 -30.88 -0.14
CA ALA A 201 -20.21 -30.24 -0.95
C ALA A 201 -21.38 -29.71 -0.12
N THR A 202 -21.72 -30.39 0.98
CA THR A 202 -22.75 -29.93 1.92
C THR A 202 -22.28 -28.67 2.65
N LEU A 203 -21.05 -28.68 3.16
CA LEU A 203 -20.42 -27.54 3.83
C LEU A 203 -20.40 -26.29 2.93
N ILE A 204 -19.99 -26.42 1.66
CA ILE A 204 -20.00 -25.29 0.70
C ILE A 204 -21.43 -24.78 0.45
N ARG A 205 -22.43 -25.66 0.35
CA ARG A 205 -23.84 -25.24 0.19
C ARG A 205 -24.35 -24.51 1.42
N GLU A 206 -23.98 -24.95 2.61
CA GLU A 206 -24.32 -24.28 3.86
C GLU A 206 -23.72 -22.87 3.94
N LEU A 207 -22.43 -22.70 3.60
CA LEU A 207 -21.84 -21.36 3.51
C LEU A 207 -22.64 -20.47 2.53
N MET A 208 -22.98 -20.97 1.34
CA MET A 208 -23.79 -20.21 0.39
C MET A 208 -25.18 -19.86 0.94
N ALA A 209 -25.79 -20.74 1.73
CA ALA A 209 -27.06 -20.47 2.40
C ALA A 209 -26.91 -19.39 3.47
N ARG A 210 -25.85 -19.43 4.30
CA ARG A 210 -25.56 -18.42 5.32
C ARG A 210 -25.29 -17.05 4.72
N VAL A 211 -24.47 -16.96 3.67
CA VAL A 211 -24.23 -15.70 2.95
C VAL A 211 -25.52 -15.14 2.36
N ARG A 212 -26.39 -16.00 1.80
CA ARG A 212 -27.68 -15.56 1.26
C ARG A 212 -28.64 -15.07 2.33
N ALA A 213 -28.70 -15.75 3.47
CA ALA A 213 -29.57 -15.40 4.59
C ALA A 213 -29.13 -14.11 5.29
N ALA A 214 -27.82 -13.94 5.52
CA ALA A 214 -27.26 -12.74 6.14
C ALA A 214 -27.28 -11.51 5.21
N ASP A 215 -27.30 -11.75 3.90
CA ASP A 215 -27.31 -10.76 2.82
C ASP A 215 -26.31 -9.57 3.01
N PRO A 216 -25.01 -9.84 3.19
CA PRO A 216 -24.01 -8.81 3.45
C PRO A 216 -23.71 -7.95 2.21
N ASP A 217 -23.50 -6.66 2.40
CA ASP A 217 -23.01 -5.79 1.33
C ASP A 217 -21.56 -6.05 0.98
N VAL A 218 -20.77 -6.34 2.01
CA VAL A 218 -19.33 -6.55 1.90
C VAL A 218 -18.97 -7.91 2.48
N ILE A 219 -18.18 -8.67 1.74
CA ILE A 219 -17.56 -9.90 2.21
C ILE A 219 -16.07 -9.64 2.35
N GLU A 220 -15.53 -9.92 3.54
CA GLU A 220 -14.17 -9.56 3.91
C GLU A 220 -13.41 -10.77 4.45
N ASN A 221 -12.15 -10.95 4.04
CA ASN A 221 -11.21 -11.82 4.76
C ASN A 221 -9.77 -11.27 4.64
N HIS A 222 -8.80 -11.92 5.28
CA HIS A 222 -7.38 -11.64 5.15
C HIS A 222 -6.74 -12.55 4.11
N ASN A 223 -6.23 -11.99 3.00
CA ASN A 223 -5.78 -12.73 1.82
C ASN A 223 -6.92 -13.42 1.04
N LEU A 224 -8.14 -12.86 1.13
CA LEU A 224 -9.37 -13.33 0.49
C LEU A 224 -9.19 -13.67 -1.00
N HIS A 225 -8.50 -12.80 -1.75
CA HIS A 225 -8.28 -12.99 -3.19
C HIS A 225 -7.10 -13.91 -3.50
N GLY A 226 -6.16 -14.07 -2.56
CA GLY A 226 -4.98 -14.89 -2.73
C GLY A 226 -5.16 -16.34 -2.29
N PHE A 227 -6.18 -16.64 -1.46
CA PHE A 227 -6.43 -17.98 -0.95
C PHE A 227 -7.90 -18.39 -1.00
N ASP A 228 -8.76 -17.81 -0.17
CA ASP A 228 -10.10 -18.34 0.14
C ASP A 228 -11.00 -18.47 -1.07
N ILE A 229 -11.18 -17.38 -1.83
CA ILE A 229 -12.03 -17.38 -3.01
C ILE A 229 -11.46 -18.30 -4.11
N PRO A 230 -10.16 -18.24 -4.48
CA PRO A 230 -9.58 -19.22 -5.40
C PRO A 230 -9.73 -20.67 -4.96
N PHE A 231 -9.56 -20.97 -3.67
CA PHE A 231 -9.69 -22.32 -3.13
C PHE A 231 -11.13 -22.80 -3.24
N LEU A 232 -12.07 -21.99 -2.73
CA LEU A 232 -13.51 -22.25 -2.77
C LEU A 232 -14.05 -22.40 -4.20
N GLU A 233 -13.64 -21.53 -5.12
CA GLU A 233 -14.02 -21.62 -6.55
C GLU A 233 -13.54 -22.94 -7.16
N GLN A 234 -12.29 -23.32 -6.90
CA GLN A 234 -11.70 -24.52 -7.46
C GLN A 234 -12.35 -25.80 -6.89
N ARG A 235 -12.63 -25.83 -5.58
CA ARG A 235 -13.38 -26.93 -4.94
C ARG A 235 -14.81 -27.00 -5.47
N ALA A 236 -15.52 -25.87 -5.54
CA ALA A 236 -16.87 -25.82 -6.09
C ALA A 236 -16.93 -26.34 -7.53
N ARG A 237 -15.97 -25.97 -8.39
CA ARG A 237 -15.87 -26.50 -9.77
C ARG A 237 -15.65 -28.02 -9.79
N ARG A 238 -14.74 -28.55 -8.95
CA ARG A 238 -14.47 -29.99 -8.85
C ARG A 238 -15.73 -30.76 -8.41
N LEU A 239 -16.47 -30.20 -7.46
CA LEU A 239 -17.69 -30.79 -6.89
C LEU A 239 -18.96 -30.46 -7.70
N GLN A 240 -18.83 -29.75 -8.83
CA GLN A 240 -19.93 -29.32 -9.69
C GLN A 240 -21.01 -28.50 -8.95
N LEU A 241 -20.58 -27.63 -8.04
CA LEU A 241 -21.44 -26.76 -7.24
C LEU A 241 -21.51 -25.34 -7.83
N PRO A 242 -22.71 -24.73 -7.91
CA PRO A 242 -22.85 -23.34 -8.28
C PRO A 242 -22.39 -22.43 -7.13
N LEU A 243 -21.26 -21.74 -7.29
CA LEU A 243 -20.78 -20.77 -6.31
C LEU A 243 -21.48 -19.41 -6.50
N SER A 244 -22.53 -19.18 -5.71
CA SER A 244 -23.42 -18.01 -5.82
C SER A 244 -23.18 -16.98 -4.73
N LEU A 245 -21.96 -16.43 -4.66
CA LEU A 245 -21.62 -15.38 -3.69
C LEU A 245 -22.29 -14.03 -4.00
N GLY A 246 -22.49 -13.70 -5.28
CA GLY A 246 -23.17 -12.47 -5.71
C GLY A 246 -24.69 -12.52 -5.52
N ARG A 247 -25.33 -11.34 -5.58
CA ARG A 247 -26.80 -11.18 -5.58
C ARG A 247 -27.43 -11.40 -6.96
N VAL A 248 -26.65 -11.31 -8.05
CA VAL A 248 -27.17 -11.52 -9.41
C VAL A 248 -27.19 -13.01 -9.74
N ALA A 249 -28.40 -13.57 -9.86
CA ALA A 249 -28.60 -14.97 -10.20
C ALA A 249 -27.93 -15.33 -11.54
N GLY A 250 -27.22 -16.46 -11.58
CA GLY A 250 -26.56 -16.99 -12.79
C GLY A 250 -25.31 -16.21 -13.24
N ALA A 251 -24.96 -15.09 -12.62
CA ALA A 251 -23.78 -14.32 -13.00
C ALA A 251 -22.45 -14.96 -12.54
N GLY A 252 -22.49 -15.80 -11.50
CA GLY A 252 -21.32 -16.40 -10.87
C GLY A 252 -20.32 -15.38 -10.33
N LEU A 253 -19.12 -15.85 -9.98
CA LEU A 253 -17.98 -14.98 -9.73
C LEU A 253 -17.38 -14.51 -11.06
N ARG A 254 -17.09 -13.22 -11.16
CA ARG A 254 -16.31 -12.65 -12.26
C ARG A 254 -14.86 -12.46 -11.82
N GLN A 255 -13.96 -12.35 -12.78
CA GLN A 255 -12.55 -12.09 -12.54
C GLN A 255 -12.13 -10.80 -13.23
N ARG A 256 -11.22 -10.05 -12.60
CA ARG A 256 -10.58 -8.86 -13.16
C ARG A 256 -9.09 -8.83 -12.83
N ALA A 257 -8.31 -8.05 -13.57
CA ALA A 257 -6.92 -7.79 -13.21
C ALA A 257 -6.85 -6.93 -11.92
N ALA A 258 -5.84 -7.22 -11.08
CA ALA A 258 -5.57 -6.50 -9.84
C ALA A 258 -5.06 -5.08 -10.08
N ARG A 259 -4.39 -4.80 -11.21
CA ARG A 259 -3.85 -3.47 -11.56
C ARG A 259 -4.07 -3.15 -13.04
N ARG A 260 -4.21 -1.85 -13.34
CA ARG A 260 -4.24 -1.32 -14.73
C ARG A 260 -2.89 -1.64 -15.41
N GLY A 261 -2.91 -2.07 -16.67
CA GLY A 261 -1.69 -2.36 -17.44
C GLY A 261 -1.00 -3.71 -17.17
N VAL A 262 -1.57 -4.56 -16.32
CA VAL A 262 -1.04 -5.91 -16.09
C VAL A 262 -1.97 -6.94 -16.74
N PRO A 263 -1.55 -7.62 -17.82
CA PRO A 263 -2.37 -8.64 -18.46
C PRO A 263 -2.73 -9.75 -17.48
N ALA A 264 -4.00 -10.16 -17.45
CA ALA A 264 -4.46 -11.34 -16.72
C ALA A 264 -4.11 -12.67 -17.43
N SER A 265 -3.18 -12.63 -18.40
CA SER A 265 -2.99 -13.69 -19.39
C SER A 265 -2.02 -14.80 -18.96
N ASN A 266 -1.44 -14.75 -17.75
CA ASN A 266 -0.65 -15.86 -17.21
C ASN A 266 -1.44 -16.61 -16.11
N PRO A 267 -1.90 -17.86 -16.36
CA PRO A 267 -2.67 -18.65 -15.40
C PRO A 267 -1.97 -18.90 -14.06
N ASP A 268 -0.62 -18.88 -14.04
CA ASP A 268 0.18 -19.14 -12.83
C ASP A 268 0.31 -17.93 -11.89
N ASP A 269 -0.12 -16.73 -12.32
CA ASP A 269 -0.04 -15.53 -11.48
C ASP A 269 -1.38 -15.19 -10.81
N ARG A 270 -1.93 -16.15 -10.05
CA ARG A 270 -3.19 -16.00 -9.26
C ARG A 270 -3.16 -14.76 -8.34
N ARG A 271 -1.97 -14.24 -8.01
CA ARG A 271 -1.76 -12.98 -7.25
C ARG A 271 -2.18 -11.71 -8.02
N ARG A 272 -2.47 -11.81 -9.32
CA ARG A 272 -2.87 -10.70 -10.20
C ARG A 272 -4.35 -10.71 -10.57
N VAL A 273 -5.11 -11.71 -10.12
CA VAL A 273 -6.56 -11.81 -10.37
C VAL A 273 -7.31 -11.38 -9.11
N ARG A 274 -8.37 -10.60 -9.32
CA ARG A 274 -9.34 -10.25 -8.27
C ARG A 274 -10.70 -10.80 -8.67
N PHE A 275 -11.39 -11.34 -7.69
CA PHE A 275 -12.74 -11.84 -7.87
C PHE A 275 -13.73 -10.71 -7.65
N VAL A 276 -14.86 -10.81 -8.34
CA VAL A 276 -15.97 -9.87 -8.26
C VAL A 276 -17.25 -10.66 -8.06
N ALA A 277 -18.02 -10.30 -7.04
CA ALA A 277 -19.32 -10.89 -6.75
C ALA A 277 -20.42 -9.87 -7.11
N PRO A 278 -21.08 -9.96 -8.29
CA PRO A 278 -22.13 -9.04 -8.70
C PRO A 278 -23.15 -8.73 -7.59
N GLY A 279 -23.26 -7.47 -7.21
CA GLY A 279 -24.15 -7.01 -6.16
C GLY A 279 -23.60 -7.10 -4.73
N ARG A 280 -22.34 -7.49 -4.53
CA ARG A 280 -21.61 -7.38 -3.25
C ARG A 280 -20.19 -6.84 -3.52
N GLU A 281 -19.55 -6.30 -2.50
CA GLU A 281 -18.16 -5.84 -2.57
C GLU A 281 -17.25 -6.87 -1.87
N LEU A 282 -16.17 -7.29 -2.53
CA LEU A 282 -15.17 -8.19 -1.94
C LEU A 282 -13.97 -7.36 -1.46
N ILE A 283 -13.64 -7.43 -0.18
CA ILE A 283 -12.55 -6.63 0.42
C ILE A 283 -11.53 -7.56 1.08
N ASP A 284 -10.27 -7.33 0.75
CA ASP A 284 -9.14 -8.08 1.30
C ASP A 284 -8.39 -7.20 2.31
N THR A 285 -8.42 -7.58 3.59
CA THR A 285 -7.75 -6.82 4.65
C THR A 285 -6.23 -6.81 4.49
N MET A 286 -5.64 -7.76 3.75
CA MET A 286 -4.21 -7.76 3.45
C MET A 286 -3.83 -6.56 2.56
N ASP A 287 -4.72 -6.09 1.68
CA ASP A 287 -4.47 -4.88 0.89
C ASP A 287 -4.46 -3.62 1.77
N ALA A 288 -5.34 -3.55 2.77
CA ALA A 288 -5.36 -2.47 3.76
C ALA A 288 -4.08 -2.48 4.64
N VAL A 289 -3.64 -3.66 5.09
CA VAL A 289 -2.39 -3.85 5.84
C VAL A 289 -1.18 -3.39 5.03
N ARG A 290 -1.05 -3.84 3.77
CA ARG A 290 0.06 -3.43 2.90
C ARG A 290 0.09 -1.92 2.72
N ARG A 291 -1.08 -1.30 2.57
CA ARG A 291 -1.17 0.16 2.43
C ARG A 291 -0.78 0.89 3.70
N HIS A 292 -1.20 0.38 4.86
CA HIS A 292 -0.77 0.91 6.16
C HIS A 292 0.75 0.82 6.31
N ASP A 293 1.33 -0.35 6.07
CA ASP A 293 2.77 -0.60 6.21
C ASP A 293 3.63 0.22 5.24
N MET A 294 3.13 0.55 4.05
CA MET A 294 3.82 1.49 3.14
C MET A 294 4.08 2.85 3.81
N SER A 295 3.22 3.27 4.74
CA SER A 295 3.34 4.51 5.50
C SER A 295 4.17 4.34 6.78
N VAL A 296 3.86 3.35 7.62
CA VAL A 296 4.49 3.21 8.95
C VAL A 296 5.85 2.48 8.90
N ARG A 297 5.97 1.49 8.01
CA ARG A 297 7.17 0.66 7.76
C ARG A 297 7.73 -0.01 9.01
N ASP A 298 6.86 -0.51 9.87
CA ASP A 298 7.18 -1.12 11.15
C ASP A 298 6.51 -2.49 11.39
N LEU A 299 5.67 -2.97 10.47
CA LEU A 299 5.02 -4.27 10.65
C LEU A 299 6.03 -5.43 10.52
N PRO A 300 5.96 -6.46 11.38
CA PRO A 300 6.85 -7.62 11.35
C PRO A 300 6.57 -8.55 10.15
N GLY A 301 5.40 -8.43 9.56
CA GLY A 301 4.93 -9.21 8.42
C GLY A 301 3.52 -8.77 8.02
N HIS A 302 2.97 -9.40 6.97
CA HIS A 302 1.63 -9.07 6.46
C HIS A 302 0.60 -10.19 6.68
N GLY A 303 0.93 -11.24 7.45
CA GLY A 303 -0.03 -12.29 7.81
C GLY A 303 -0.89 -11.87 8.99
N LEU A 304 -2.14 -12.35 9.03
CA LEU A 304 -3.18 -11.95 9.99
C LEU A 304 -2.67 -11.94 11.44
N LYS A 305 -2.20 -13.09 11.93
CA LYS A 305 -1.74 -13.28 13.31
C LYS A 305 -0.62 -12.31 13.72
N ALA A 306 0.36 -12.12 12.83
CA ALA A 306 1.49 -11.23 13.09
C ALA A 306 1.05 -9.76 13.19
N VAL A 307 0.11 -9.37 12.33
CA VAL A 307 -0.45 -8.01 12.29
C VAL A 307 -1.39 -7.78 13.48
N ALA A 308 -2.29 -8.72 13.76
CA ALA A 308 -3.24 -8.64 14.87
C ALA A 308 -2.50 -8.51 16.21
N ARG A 309 -1.45 -9.30 16.43
CA ARG A 309 -0.59 -9.17 17.62
C ARG A 309 0.12 -7.82 17.67
N HIS A 310 0.72 -7.37 16.55
CA HIS A 310 1.45 -6.11 16.50
C HIS A 310 0.57 -4.90 16.78
N LEU A 311 -0.68 -4.92 16.30
CA LEU A 311 -1.66 -3.85 16.48
C LEU A 311 -2.47 -3.98 17.79
N GLY A 312 -2.19 -4.98 18.62
CA GLY A 312 -2.92 -5.22 19.87
C GLY A 312 -4.38 -5.63 19.68
N ILE A 313 -4.70 -6.24 18.55
CA ILE A 313 -6.04 -6.78 18.22
C ILE A 313 -6.21 -8.19 18.79
N ALA A 314 -5.15 -9.01 18.74
CA ALA A 314 -5.21 -10.39 19.20
C ALA A 314 -5.56 -10.48 20.70
N ALA A 315 -6.51 -11.33 21.05
CA ALA A 315 -6.91 -11.57 22.44
C ALA A 315 -5.73 -12.15 23.26
N PRO A 316 -5.67 -11.90 24.58
CA PRO A 316 -4.61 -12.45 25.44
C PRO A 316 -4.53 -13.99 25.42
N ASP A 317 -5.67 -14.66 25.24
CA ASP A 317 -5.87 -16.10 25.19
C ASP A 317 -6.07 -16.64 23.76
N ARG A 318 -5.68 -15.87 22.73
CA ARG A 318 -5.69 -16.25 21.31
C ARG A 318 -5.05 -17.63 21.11
N GLU A 319 -5.77 -18.54 20.47
CA GLU A 319 -5.26 -19.87 20.15
C GLU A 319 -4.21 -19.80 19.02
N TYR A 320 -3.17 -20.64 19.04
CA TYR A 320 -2.22 -20.70 17.93
C TYR A 320 -2.00 -22.14 17.50
N ILE A 321 -2.29 -22.42 16.23
CA ILE A 321 -2.09 -23.73 15.62
C ILE A 321 -1.20 -23.53 14.38
N ARG A 322 -0.22 -24.42 14.24
CA ARG A 322 0.65 -24.46 13.06
C ARG A 322 -0.18 -24.84 11.84
N GLY A 323 -0.01 -24.14 10.73
CA GLY A 323 -0.80 -24.37 9.51
C GLY A 323 -0.80 -25.81 9.01
N ASP A 324 0.33 -26.52 9.12
CA ASP A 324 0.48 -27.93 8.72
C ASP A 324 -0.17 -28.92 9.71
N LEU A 325 -0.35 -28.52 10.96
CA LEU A 325 -0.97 -29.32 12.01
C LEU A 325 -2.45 -29.03 12.19
N ILE A 326 -3.02 -28.03 11.51
CA ILE A 326 -4.45 -27.68 11.66
C ILE A 326 -5.34 -28.92 11.46
N TYR A 327 -5.13 -29.67 10.37
CA TYR A 327 -5.94 -30.85 10.09
C TYR A 327 -5.67 -32.02 11.05
N THR A 328 -4.41 -32.24 11.46
CA THR A 328 -4.09 -33.30 12.42
C THR A 328 -4.65 -32.98 13.80
N THR A 329 -4.58 -31.71 14.20
CA THR A 329 -5.17 -31.18 15.44
C THR A 329 -6.67 -31.29 15.40
N TRP A 330 -7.34 -30.96 14.30
CA TRP A 330 -8.79 -31.10 14.17
C TRP A 330 -9.26 -32.54 14.44
N ARG A 331 -8.52 -33.55 13.94
CA ARG A 331 -8.85 -34.97 14.16
C ARG A 331 -8.69 -35.43 15.61
N THR A 332 -7.91 -34.72 16.43
CA THR A 332 -7.63 -35.11 17.83
C THR A 332 -8.29 -34.17 18.85
N ASP A 333 -8.45 -32.90 18.51
CA ASP A 333 -8.99 -31.81 19.33
C ASP A 333 -9.68 -30.77 18.42
N PRO A 334 -10.89 -31.08 17.93
CA PRO A 334 -11.63 -30.18 17.04
C PRO A 334 -12.01 -28.87 17.73
N GLU A 335 -12.29 -28.87 19.04
CA GLU A 335 -12.63 -27.67 19.79
C GLU A 335 -11.52 -26.61 19.75
N ARG A 336 -10.26 -27.06 19.80
CA ARG A 336 -9.11 -26.18 19.64
C ARG A 336 -9.08 -25.49 18.28
N VAL A 337 -9.38 -26.22 17.21
CA VAL A 337 -9.45 -25.66 15.86
C VAL A 337 -10.64 -24.71 15.71
N ARG A 338 -11.79 -25.01 16.35
CA ARG A 338 -12.95 -24.09 16.35
C ARG A 338 -12.63 -22.75 16.99
N ARG A 339 -11.95 -22.75 18.15
CA ARG A 339 -11.49 -21.49 18.77
C ARG A 339 -10.52 -20.76 17.85
N TYR A 340 -9.53 -21.47 17.31
CA TYR A 340 -8.55 -20.90 16.39
C TYR A 340 -9.18 -20.21 15.17
N ALA A 341 -10.14 -20.86 14.51
CA ALA A 341 -10.82 -20.34 13.33
C ALA A 341 -11.81 -19.21 13.66
N THR A 342 -12.39 -19.22 14.86
CA THR A 342 -13.27 -18.15 15.35
C THR A 342 -12.46 -16.87 15.59
N ASP A 343 -11.31 -16.99 16.25
CA ASP A 343 -10.42 -15.86 16.48
C ASP A 343 -9.98 -15.20 15.15
N ASP A 344 -9.73 -15.99 14.10
CA ASP A 344 -9.31 -15.46 12.79
C ASP A 344 -10.36 -14.51 12.19
N VAL A 345 -11.64 -14.88 12.18
CA VAL A 345 -12.71 -13.99 11.66
C VAL A 345 -12.97 -12.78 12.56
N GLU A 346 -12.71 -12.88 13.87
CA GLU A 346 -12.77 -11.74 14.79
C GLU A 346 -11.62 -10.75 14.55
N GLU A 347 -10.39 -11.25 14.41
CA GLU A 347 -9.22 -10.44 14.08
C GLU A 347 -9.38 -9.73 12.73
N VAL A 348 -9.92 -10.42 11.72
CA VAL A 348 -10.26 -9.83 10.41
C VAL A 348 -11.25 -8.67 10.56
N ALA A 349 -12.32 -8.86 11.32
CA ALA A 349 -13.34 -7.82 11.50
C ALA A 349 -12.77 -6.58 12.21
N ALA A 350 -11.94 -6.79 13.24
CA ALA A 350 -11.24 -5.73 13.95
C ALA A 350 -10.23 -5.00 13.04
N LEU A 351 -9.46 -5.75 12.25
CA LEU A 351 -8.49 -5.22 11.30
C LEU A 351 -9.17 -4.40 10.18
N SER A 352 -10.29 -4.91 9.65
CA SER A 352 -11.13 -4.21 8.68
C SER A 352 -11.67 -2.90 9.25
N ARG A 353 -12.15 -2.91 10.50
CA ARG A 353 -12.61 -1.69 11.19
C ARG A 353 -11.46 -0.67 11.36
N MET A 354 -10.28 -1.14 11.77
CA MET A 354 -9.13 -0.28 12.05
C MET A 354 -8.50 0.32 10.78
N LEU A 355 -8.35 -0.48 9.72
CA LEU A 355 -7.58 -0.10 8.53
C LEU A 355 -8.42 0.13 7.26
N GLY A 356 -9.69 -0.28 7.25
CA GLY A 356 -10.59 -0.16 6.09
C GLY A 356 -11.19 1.22 5.89
N GLY A 357 -11.27 2.03 6.95
CA GLY A 357 -11.87 3.37 6.94
C GLY A 357 -11.38 4.29 5.81
N PRO A 358 -10.07 4.36 5.50
CA PRO A 358 -9.60 5.17 4.39
C PRO A 358 -10.15 4.74 3.02
N SER A 359 -10.22 3.44 2.73
CA SER A 359 -10.81 2.95 1.47
C SER A 359 -12.29 3.32 1.39
N TYR A 360 -13.01 3.17 2.51
CA TYR A 360 -14.43 3.51 2.61
C TYR A 360 -14.69 4.99 2.32
N ALA A 361 -13.90 5.87 2.94
CA ALA A 361 -13.97 7.30 2.73
C ALA A 361 -13.69 7.68 1.26
N LEU A 362 -12.70 7.04 0.63
CA LEU A 362 -12.37 7.31 -0.78
C LEU A 362 -13.46 6.85 -1.76
N ALA A 363 -14.22 5.79 -1.44
CA ALA A 363 -15.35 5.36 -2.26
C ALA A 363 -16.50 6.37 -2.30
N GLN A 364 -16.58 7.28 -1.32
CA GLN A 364 -17.56 8.37 -1.32
C GLN A 364 -17.24 9.49 -2.31
N VAL A 365 -15.98 9.61 -2.74
CA VAL A 365 -15.53 10.67 -3.67
C VAL A 365 -15.14 10.11 -5.03
N ALA A 366 -14.54 8.92 -5.10
CA ALA A 366 -14.07 8.34 -6.36
C ALA A 366 -15.24 7.73 -7.15
N PRO A 367 -15.36 7.95 -8.47
CA PRO A 367 -16.36 7.31 -9.32
C PRO A 367 -15.95 5.85 -9.65
N ARG A 368 -15.76 5.04 -8.61
CA ARG A 368 -15.33 3.63 -8.67
C ARG A 368 -16.03 2.77 -7.64
N ARG A 369 -16.11 1.48 -7.92
CA ARG A 369 -16.58 0.46 -6.96
C ARG A 369 -15.66 0.41 -5.74
N TYR A 370 -16.23 0.12 -4.57
CA TYR A 370 -15.49 0.10 -3.30
C TYR A 370 -14.32 -0.90 -3.33
N GLU A 371 -14.53 -2.10 -3.87
CA GLU A 371 -13.46 -3.11 -4.02
C GLU A 371 -12.26 -2.62 -4.85
N ARG A 372 -12.50 -1.72 -5.83
CA ARG A 372 -11.45 -1.14 -6.70
C ARG A 372 -10.70 -0.03 -6.00
N VAL A 373 -11.40 0.74 -5.16
CA VAL A 373 -10.78 1.75 -4.31
C VAL A 373 -9.87 1.07 -3.28
N ALA A 374 -10.27 -0.09 -2.77
CA ALA A 374 -9.53 -0.84 -1.77
C ALA A 374 -8.22 -1.50 -2.28
N ASP A 375 -8.05 -1.75 -3.58
CA ASP A 375 -6.84 -2.41 -4.10
C ASP A 375 -5.98 -1.55 -5.03
N THR A 376 -6.33 -0.26 -5.18
CA THR A 376 -5.65 0.67 -6.09
C THR A 376 -4.76 1.71 -5.38
N GLY A 377 -3.87 2.34 -6.15
CA GLY A 377 -3.05 3.46 -5.69
C GLY A 377 -3.76 4.80 -5.83
N ALA A 378 -3.47 5.76 -4.96
CA ALA A 378 -4.21 7.03 -4.92
C ALA A 378 -4.04 7.90 -6.19
N ALA A 379 -2.90 7.88 -6.87
CA ALA A 379 -2.69 8.67 -8.09
C ALA A 379 -3.59 8.20 -9.25
N THR A 380 -3.27 7.09 -9.90
CA THR A 380 -4.03 6.60 -11.08
C THR A 380 -5.36 5.94 -10.72
N GLY A 381 -5.51 5.51 -9.46
CA GLY A 381 -6.69 4.81 -9.00
C GLY A 381 -7.83 5.69 -8.54
N ILE A 382 -7.52 6.92 -8.08
CA ILE A 382 -8.47 7.85 -7.46
C ILE A 382 -8.48 9.20 -8.17
N ILE A 383 -7.32 9.83 -8.40
CA ILE A 383 -7.26 11.14 -9.06
C ILE A 383 -7.68 11.04 -10.53
N ASP A 384 -7.18 10.05 -11.27
CA ASP A 384 -7.49 9.89 -12.72
C ASP A 384 -9.00 9.76 -13.00
N PRO A 385 -9.77 8.90 -12.29
CA PRO A 385 -11.22 8.85 -12.47
C PRO A 385 -11.95 10.13 -12.05
N MET A 386 -11.45 10.86 -11.04
CA MET A 386 -12.04 12.13 -10.62
C MET A 386 -11.82 13.24 -11.66
N LEU A 387 -10.64 13.30 -12.27
CA LEU A 387 -10.36 14.20 -13.40
C LEU A 387 -11.23 13.85 -14.61
N LEU A 388 -11.36 12.56 -14.92
CA LEU A 388 -12.23 12.10 -15.98
C LEU A 388 -13.69 12.52 -15.74
N ARG A 389 -14.19 12.36 -14.50
CA ARG A 389 -15.52 12.87 -14.13
C ARG A 389 -15.64 14.39 -14.34
N ALA A 390 -14.66 15.17 -13.92
CA ALA A 390 -14.68 16.63 -14.12
C ALA A 390 -14.77 17.01 -15.61
N TYR A 391 -13.93 16.40 -16.45
CA TYR A 391 -13.93 16.64 -17.89
C TYR A 391 -15.23 16.19 -18.58
N MET A 392 -15.77 15.03 -18.19
CA MET A 392 -17.04 14.54 -18.73
C MET A 392 -18.23 15.40 -18.31
N ALA A 393 -18.24 15.88 -17.07
CA ALA A 393 -19.28 16.80 -16.59
C ALA A 393 -19.24 18.15 -17.31
N ALA A 394 -18.04 18.65 -17.60
CA ALA A 394 -17.83 19.89 -18.35
C ALA A 394 -18.03 19.75 -19.87
N GLY A 395 -18.19 18.53 -20.38
CA GLY A 395 -18.25 18.28 -21.83
C GLY A 395 -16.94 18.60 -22.56
N ALA A 396 -15.80 18.53 -21.86
CA ALA A 396 -14.49 18.91 -22.38
C ALA A 396 -13.67 17.71 -22.87
N ALA A 397 -12.91 17.91 -23.95
CA ALA A 397 -12.06 16.89 -24.55
C ALA A 397 -10.83 16.61 -23.66
N LEU A 398 -10.43 15.34 -23.57
CA LEU A 398 -9.26 14.94 -22.77
C LEU A 398 -7.96 15.02 -23.59
N PRO A 399 -6.83 15.35 -22.95
CA PRO A 399 -5.52 15.25 -23.58
C PRO A 399 -5.15 13.80 -23.95
N ALA A 400 -4.35 13.62 -25.00
CA ALA A 400 -3.67 12.35 -25.29
C ALA A 400 -2.58 12.06 -24.25
N HIS A 401 -2.11 10.81 -24.17
CA HIS A 401 -0.78 10.56 -23.62
C HIS A 401 0.26 11.20 -24.55
N GLU A 402 1.25 11.88 -23.99
CA GLU A 402 2.34 12.48 -24.75
C GLU A 402 3.67 12.03 -24.13
N PRO A 403 4.62 11.53 -24.94
CA PRO A 403 5.96 11.28 -24.43
C PRO A 403 6.55 12.60 -23.92
N GLY A 404 7.38 12.51 -22.88
CA GLY A 404 8.10 13.68 -22.40
C GLY A 404 8.99 14.27 -23.50
N ASP A 405 9.23 15.56 -23.44
CA ASP A 405 10.10 16.29 -24.39
C ASP A 405 11.61 16.05 -24.16
N GLY A 406 11.96 14.99 -23.43
CA GLY A 406 13.32 14.68 -23.00
C GLY A 406 13.77 15.44 -21.75
N THR A 407 12.96 16.37 -21.21
CA THR A 407 13.29 17.08 -19.97
C THR A 407 13.37 16.09 -18.81
N PRO A 408 14.51 15.99 -18.11
CA PRO A 408 14.62 15.11 -16.96
C PRO A 408 13.81 15.67 -15.78
N HIS A 409 13.23 14.78 -15.00
CA HIS A 409 12.60 15.15 -13.75
C HIS A 409 13.68 15.47 -12.69
N SER A 410 13.63 16.68 -12.14
CA SER A 410 14.51 17.14 -11.07
C SER A 410 13.93 16.79 -9.71
N GLY A 411 14.64 15.96 -8.95
CA GLY A 411 14.19 15.48 -7.64
C GLY A 411 14.25 16.52 -6.52
N ALA A 412 13.85 16.09 -5.33
CA ALA A 412 13.96 16.86 -4.10
C ALA A 412 15.42 17.14 -3.72
N ALA A 413 15.67 18.22 -2.98
CA ALA A 413 16.96 18.43 -2.32
C ALA A 413 17.11 17.52 -1.11
N LEU A 414 18.34 17.10 -0.87
CA LEU A 414 18.75 16.32 0.29
C LEU A 414 20.09 16.86 0.77
N HIS A 415 20.14 17.23 2.04
CA HIS A 415 21.31 17.84 2.67
C HIS A 415 21.67 17.09 3.93
N LEU A 416 22.96 16.78 4.06
CA LEU A 416 23.56 16.31 5.29
C LEU A 416 24.51 17.39 5.80
N PHE A 417 24.24 17.89 7.00
CA PHE A 417 25.01 18.98 7.62
C PHE A 417 25.95 18.46 8.71
N ALA A 418 25.54 17.40 9.42
CA ALA A 418 26.36 16.76 10.43
C ALA A 418 26.09 15.25 10.53
N THR A 419 27.13 14.49 10.87
CA THR A 419 27.07 13.04 11.13
C THR A 419 27.60 12.72 12.51
N GLY A 420 27.04 11.71 13.16
CA GLY A 420 27.36 11.32 14.53
C GLY A 420 26.18 11.53 15.48
N VAL A 421 26.46 11.61 16.78
CA VAL A 421 25.43 11.68 17.82
C VAL A 421 25.15 13.12 18.20
N ALA A 422 23.92 13.56 17.96
CA ALA A 422 23.41 14.86 18.40
C ALA A 422 22.39 14.66 19.52
N HIS A 423 22.40 15.54 20.52
CA HIS A 423 21.42 15.54 21.60
C HIS A 423 20.39 16.66 21.40
N ARG A 424 19.20 16.50 21.99
CA ARG A 424 18.11 17.48 21.97
C ARG A 424 17.73 17.87 20.54
N VAL A 425 17.22 16.90 19.81
CA VAL A 425 16.93 17.04 18.38
C VAL A 425 15.45 17.38 18.18
N VAL A 426 15.22 18.38 17.34
CA VAL A 426 13.90 18.80 16.88
C VAL A 426 13.78 18.48 15.39
N LYS A 427 12.61 17.99 15.00
CA LYS A 427 12.22 17.86 13.59
C LYS A 427 11.15 18.90 13.29
N ALA A 428 11.43 19.80 12.36
CA ALA A 428 10.44 20.67 11.76
C ALA A 428 10.06 20.12 10.37
N ASP A 429 8.77 20.01 10.06
CA ASP A 429 8.27 19.34 8.86
C ASP A 429 7.17 20.18 8.20
N VAL A 430 7.19 20.26 6.87
CA VAL A 430 6.18 20.97 6.10
C VAL A 430 5.06 20.02 5.71
N ALA A 431 3.89 20.23 6.31
CA ALA A 431 2.72 19.40 6.07
C ALA A 431 2.31 19.42 4.58
N SER A 432 2.43 18.27 3.92
CA SER A 432 2.06 18.09 2.51
C SER A 432 2.75 19.12 1.60
N LEU A 433 4.09 19.26 1.70
CA LEU A 433 4.87 20.29 0.99
C LEU A 433 4.45 20.50 -0.46
N TYR A 434 4.55 19.46 -1.31
CA TYR A 434 4.29 19.62 -2.74
C TYR A 434 2.85 20.02 -3.05
N PRO A 435 1.80 19.37 -2.50
CA PRO A 435 0.43 19.88 -2.64
C PRO A 435 0.26 21.32 -2.16
N SER A 436 0.89 21.71 -1.05
CA SER A 436 0.83 23.08 -0.54
C SER A 436 1.47 24.08 -1.51
N LEU A 437 2.61 23.75 -2.10
CA LEU A 437 3.27 24.57 -3.13
C LEU A 437 2.46 24.65 -4.42
N MET A 438 1.90 23.52 -4.89
CA MET A 438 1.00 23.49 -6.04
C MET A 438 -0.17 24.46 -5.87
N ARG A 439 -0.78 24.48 -4.67
CA ARG A 439 -1.91 25.37 -4.36
C ARG A 439 -1.47 26.83 -4.21
N ALA A 440 -0.42 27.09 -3.45
CA ALA A 440 0.08 28.43 -3.17
C ALA A 440 0.53 29.18 -4.44
N TYR A 441 1.17 28.46 -5.37
CA TYR A 441 1.69 29.01 -6.61
C TYR A 441 0.84 28.68 -7.85
N ARG A 442 -0.32 28.03 -7.67
CA ARG A 442 -1.22 27.58 -8.75
C ARG A 442 -0.50 26.75 -9.83
N ILE A 443 0.37 25.84 -9.41
CA ILE A 443 1.13 24.96 -10.30
C ILE A 443 0.31 23.70 -10.57
N GLY A 444 -0.29 23.65 -11.76
CA GLY A 444 -0.98 22.48 -12.31
C GLY A 444 -0.44 22.15 -13.71
N PRO A 445 -0.86 21.03 -14.30
CA PRO A 445 -0.41 20.66 -15.63
C PRO A 445 -0.98 21.60 -16.68
N ALA A 446 -0.17 22.04 -17.63
CA ALA A 446 -0.58 22.99 -18.67
C ALA A 446 -1.72 22.47 -19.55
N ARG A 447 -1.87 21.15 -19.65
CA ARG A 447 -2.91 20.46 -20.42
C ARG A 447 -4.23 20.31 -19.66
N ASP A 448 -4.25 20.59 -18.36
CA ASP A 448 -5.48 20.68 -17.55
C ASP A 448 -6.13 22.07 -17.71
N ARG A 449 -6.86 22.24 -18.81
CA ARG A 449 -7.54 23.50 -19.13
C ARG A 449 -8.69 23.85 -18.20
N LEU A 450 -9.26 22.87 -17.51
CA LEU A 450 -10.30 23.11 -16.51
C LEU A 450 -9.72 23.57 -15.17
N GLY A 451 -8.40 23.41 -14.96
CA GLY A 451 -7.79 23.53 -13.65
C GLY A 451 -8.35 22.52 -12.65
N ALA A 452 -8.86 21.38 -13.15
CA ALA A 452 -9.55 20.36 -12.38
C ALA A 452 -8.64 19.74 -11.33
N LEU A 453 -7.37 19.47 -11.62
CA LEU A 453 -6.44 18.88 -10.64
C LEU A 453 -6.27 19.80 -9.43
N LEU A 454 -6.02 21.08 -9.66
CA LEU A 454 -5.86 22.05 -8.57
C LEU A 454 -7.16 22.26 -7.80
N ALA A 455 -8.29 22.37 -8.50
CA ALA A 455 -9.60 22.50 -7.87
C ALA A 455 -9.94 21.28 -6.97
N LEU A 456 -9.65 20.07 -7.45
CA LEU A 456 -9.81 18.84 -6.68
C LEU A 456 -8.89 18.84 -5.45
N VAL A 457 -7.61 19.19 -5.62
CA VAL A 457 -6.66 19.27 -4.50
C VAL A 457 -7.11 20.29 -3.45
N ASP A 458 -7.58 21.47 -3.87
CA ASP A 458 -8.15 22.48 -2.97
C ASP A 458 -9.35 21.93 -2.18
N GLY A 459 -10.31 21.31 -2.87
CA GLY A 459 -11.50 20.72 -2.24
C GLY A 459 -11.15 19.57 -1.27
N LEU A 460 -10.23 18.69 -1.66
CA LEU A 460 -9.76 17.59 -0.83
C LEU A 460 -9.06 18.10 0.45
N VAL A 461 -8.24 19.15 0.36
CA VAL A 461 -7.59 19.76 1.53
C VAL A 461 -8.61 20.43 2.45
N ALA A 462 -9.53 21.23 1.90
CA ALA A 462 -10.57 21.88 2.69
C ALA A 462 -11.40 20.84 3.45
N ARG A 463 -11.81 19.77 2.77
CA ARG A 463 -12.56 18.67 3.40
C ARG A 463 -11.75 17.93 4.46
N ARG A 464 -10.46 17.71 4.22
CA ARG A 464 -9.57 17.10 5.22
C ARG A 464 -9.51 17.93 6.49
N LEU A 465 -9.40 19.25 6.37
CA LEU A 465 -9.37 20.16 7.53
C LEU A 465 -10.68 20.13 8.30
N ASP A 466 -11.83 20.16 7.62
CA ASP A 466 -13.16 20.00 8.21
C ASP A 466 -13.30 18.65 8.93
N ALA A 467 -12.89 17.55 8.28
CA ALA A 467 -12.88 16.22 8.91
C ALA A 467 -12.00 16.18 10.17
N LYS A 468 -10.79 16.77 10.13
CA LYS A 468 -9.91 16.86 11.30
C LYS A 468 -10.53 17.68 12.43
N ALA A 469 -11.25 18.76 12.12
CA ALA A 469 -11.95 19.57 13.12
C ALA A 469 -13.12 18.80 13.75
N ARG A 470 -13.94 18.13 12.94
CA ARG A 470 -15.06 17.31 13.43
C ARG A 470 -14.60 16.11 14.25
N ALA A 471 -13.50 15.45 13.85
CA ALA A 471 -12.89 14.39 14.64
C ALA A 471 -12.49 14.86 16.05
N ARG A 472 -11.92 16.07 16.17
CA ARG A 472 -11.55 16.67 17.46
C ARG A 472 -12.75 17.06 18.32
N ALA A 473 -13.85 17.46 17.68
CA ALA A 473 -15.09 17.83 18.37
C ALA A 473 -15.91 16.61 18.81
N ALA A 474 -15.78 15.48 18.13
CA ALA A 474 -16.47 14.24 18.46
C ALA A 474 -15.87 13.55 19.70
N ALA A 475 -16.70 12.78 20.41
CA ALA A 475 -16.28 12.09 21.62
C ALA A 475 -15.16 11.06 21.33
N PRO A 476 -14.13 10.93 22.19
CA PRO A 476 -13.13 9.90 22.06
C PRO A 476 -13.72 8.49 21.93
N GLY A 477 -13.24 7.72 20.95
CA GLY A 477 -13.72 6.36 20.68
C GLY A 477 -15.08 6.24 19.96
N SER A 478 -15.78 7.35 19.72
CA SER A 478 -17.08 7.33 19.02
C SER A 478 -16.96 6.88 17.55
N PRO A 479 -17.98 6.22 16.97
CA PRO A 479 -18.03 5.92 15.54
C PRO A 479 -17.87 7.16 14.66
N GLU A 480 -18.44 8.29 15.07
CA GLU A 480 -18.35 9.57 14.38
C GLU A 480 -16.90 10.07 14.31
N ARG A 481 -16.18 10.00 15.44
CA ARG A 481 -14.76 10.36 15.48
C ARG A 481 -13.94 9.47 14.56
N HIS A 482 -14.13 8.15 14.61
CA HIS A 482 -13.44 7.20 13.74
C HIS A 482 -13.70 7.50 12.26
N ALA A 483 -14.95 7.77 11.88
CA ALA A 483 -15.30 8.12 10.50
C ALA A 483 -14.58 9.38 10.01
N HIS A 484 -14.51 10.42 10.86
CA HIS A 484 -13.81 11.66 10.53
C HIS A 484 -12.29 11.51 10.47
N GLU A 485 -11.69 10.71 11.36
CA GLU A 485 -10.26 10.39 11.32
C GLU A 485 -9.91 9.59 10.06
N ALA A 486 -10.72 8.58 9.72
CA ALA A 486 -10.59 7.80 8.51
C ALA A 486 -10.67 8.66 7.24
N MET A 487 -11.65 9.56 7.17
CA MET A 487 -11.77 10.53 6.07
C MET A 487 -10.53 11.44 5.98
N SER A 488 -10.06 11.99 7.10
CA SER A 488 -8.86 12.83 7.12
C SER A 488 -7.61 12.08 6.62
N ALA A 489 -7.44 10.82 7.03
CA ALA A 489 -6.33 9.97 6.61
C ALA A 489 -6.40 9.59 5.11
N ALA A 490 -7.59 9.24 4.62
CA ALA A 490 -7.86 8.99 3.20
C ALA A 490 -7.47 10.18 2.33
N LEU A 491 -8.01 11.35 2.67
CA LEU A 491 -7.77 12.57 1.92
C LEU A 491 -6.30 13.00 1.96
N LYS A 492 -5.61 12.81 3.10
CA LYS A 492 -4.15 13.04 3.18
C LYS A 492 -3.41 12.22 2.12
N THR A 493 -3.77 10.95 1.96
CA THR A 493 -3.13 10.03 1.02
C THR A 493 -3.32 10.49 -0.43
N VAL A 494 -4.54 10.89 -0.79
CA VAL A 494 -4.84 11.38 -2.15
C VAL A 494 -4.16 12.72 -2.43
N VAL A 495 -4.24 13.66 -1.50
CA VAL A 495 -3.59 14.98 -1.62
C VAL A 495 -2.09 14.80 -1.84
N ASN A 496 -1.42 13.99 -1.03
CA ASN A 496 0.02 13.72 -1.18
C ASN A 496 0.38 13.01 -2.50
N SER A 497 -0.59 12.34 -3.14
CA SER A 497 -0.39 11.68 -4.42
C SER A 497 -0.59 12.59 -5.64
N ALA A 498 -1.11 13.80 -5.46
CA ALA A 498 -1.36 14.74 -6.58
C ALA A 498 -0.08 15.15 -7.31
N TYR A 499 1.01 15.40 -6.57
CA TYR A 499 2.31 15.62 -7.16
C TYR A 499 2.81 14.38 -7.91
N GLY A 500 2.66 13.19 -7.33
CA GLY A 500 3.07 11.95 -7.98
C GLY A 500 2.30 11.68 -9.28
N TYR A 501 1.03 12.07 -9.34
CA TYR A 501 0.22 12.03 -10.56
C TYR A 501 0.75 12.99 -11.63
N LEU A 502 1.10 14.23 -11.24
CA LEU A 502 1.71 15.23 -12.12
C LEU A 502 3.08 14.78 -12.66
N ALA A 503 3.89 14.13 -11.81
CA ALA A 503 5.26 13.72 -12.11
C ALA A 503 5.39 12.31 -12.73
N ALA A 504 4.29 11.56 -12.87
CA ALA A 504 4.28 10.15 -13.27
C ALA A 504 4.77 9.85 -14.70
N GLY A 505 5.14 10.86 -15.48
CA GLY A 505 5.50 10.75 -16.89
C GLY A 505 4.27 10.61 -17.79
N GLY A 506 4.37 11.13 -19.02
CA GLY A 506 3.22 11.21 -19.94
C GLY A 506 2.80 9.90 -20.57
N GLU A 507 3.56 8.82 -20.36
CA GLU A 507 3.15 7.44 -20.67
C GLU A 507 2.21 6.84 -19.61
N LEU A 508 2.26 7.33 -18.36
CA LEU A 508 1.48 6.76 -17.25
C LEU A 508 0.19 7.55 -16.97
N THR A 509 0.20 8.87 -17.16
CA THR A 509 -0.99 9.72 -16.99
C THR A 509 -1.08 10.79 -18.08
N ARG A 510 -2.31 11.08 -18.55
CA ARG A 510 -2.56 12.05 -19.64
C ARG A 510 -2.32 13.50 -19.24
N PHE A 511 -2.33 13.75 -17.94
CA PHE A 511 -2.13 15.07 -17.35
C PHE A 511 -0.74 15.20 -16.71
N ALA A 512 0.18 14.25 -16.95
CA ALA A 512 1.55 14.42 -16.51
C ALA A 512 2.17 15.65 -17.19
N ASP A 513 2.95 16.39 -16.42
CA ASP A 513 3.64 17.59 -16.88
C ASP A 513 4.94 17.73 -16.10
N VAL A 514 6.05 17.36 -16.76
CA VAL A 514 7.38 17.38 -16.14
C VAL A 514 7.85 18.80 -15.82
N HIS A 515 7.41 19.81 -16.58
CA HIS A 515 7.75 21.20 -16.33
C HIS A 515 7.06 21.72 -15.08
N ALA A 516 5.76 21.44 -14.96
CA ALA A 516 5.01 21.74 -13.75
C ALA A 516 5.59 21.01 -12.53
N ALA A 517 5.91 19.71 -12.66
CA ALA A 517 6.55 18.94 -11.60
C ALA A 517 7.92 19.53 -11.20
N ASN A 518 8.74 19.93 -12.16
CA ASN A 518 10.04 20.56 -11.92
C ASN A 518 9.91 21.95 -11.29
N GLU A 519 8.87 22.73 -11.62
CA GLU A 519 8.61 23.98 -10.94
C GLU A 519 8.21 23.74 -9.47
N VAL A 520 7.40 22.71 -9.17
CA VAL A 520 7.08 22.32 -7.79
C VAL A 520 8.35 21.94 -7.03
N THR A 521 9.23 21.11 -7.60
CA THR A 521 10.48 20.71 -6.91
C THR A 521 11.47 21.86 -6.80
N ARG A 522 11.57 22.74 -7.79
CA ARG A 522 12.38 23.97 -7.70
C ARG A 522 11.93 24.84 -6.54
N ARG A 523 10.62 25.11 -6.42
CA ARG A 523 10.03 25.82 -5.26
C ARG A 523 10.27 25.10 -3.95
N GLY A 524 10.19 23.77 -3.94
CA GLY A 524 10.52 22.93 -2.78
C GLY A 524 11.96 23.11 -2.32
N ARG A 525 12.92 23.12 -3.27
CA ARG A 525 14.34 23.37 -2.97
C ARG A 525 14.58 24.78 -2.45
N ASP A 526 13.97 25.79 -3.06
CA ASP A 526 14.05 27.18 -2.58
C ASP A 526 13.54 27.31 -1.14
N LEU A 527 12.42 26.64 -0.84
CA LEU A 527 11.81 26.63 0.49
C LEU A 527 12.67 25.88 1.51
N LEU A 528 13.19 24.71 1.18
CA LEU A 528 14.08 23.95 2.07
C LEU A 528 15.35 24.75 2.37
N ALA A 529 15.93 25.40 1.36
CA ALA A 529 17.07 26.29 1.54
C ALA A 529 16.73 27.48 2.46
N LEU A 530 15.53 28.06 2.33
CA LEU A 530 15.04 29.10 3.25
C LEU A 530 14.93 28.57 4.69
N LEU A 531 14.29 27.40 4.89
CA LEU A 531 14.17 26.77 6.21
C LEU A 531 15.52 26.56 6.86
N CYS A 532 16.48 25.96 6.14
CA CYS A 532 17.82 25.71 6.66
C CYS A 532 18.52 27.01 7.06
N ARG A 533 18.49 28.05 6.21
CA ARG A 533 19.12 29.35 6.53
C ARG A 533 18.49 30.01 7.74
N GLU A 534 17.16 30.06 7.80
CA GLU A 534 16.42 30.74 8.87
C GLU A 534 16.50 30.01 10.21
N LEU A 535 16.53 28.68 10.20
CA LEU A 535 16.79 27.88 11.40
C LEU A 535 18.22 28.10 11.89
N ALA A 536 19.23 27.99 11.00
CA ALA A 536 20.63 28.21 11.36
C ALA A 536 20.87 29.61 11.94
N ALA A 537 20.23 30.65 11.37
CA ALA A 537 20.31 32.03 11.87
C ALA A 537 19.80 32.20 13.31
N ARG A 538 18.98 31.27 13.80
CA ARG A 538 18.45 31.25 15.17
C ARG A 538 19.32 30.45 16.14
N GLY A 539 20.50 30.00 15.70
CA GLY A 539 21.51 29.37 16.56
C GLY A 539 21.33 27.88 16.79
N VAL A 540 20.59 27.19 15.93
CA VAL A 540 20.49 25.71 15.95
C VAL A 540 21.61 25.08 15.15
N THR A 541 21.96 23.83 15.47
CA THR A 541 22.88 23.02 14.67
C THR A 541 22.08 22.15 13.72
N LEU A 542 22.13 22.44 12.42
CA LEU A 542 21.49 21.60 11.40
C LEU A 542 22.16 20.21 11.36
N LEU A 543 21.35 19.16 11.21
CA LEU A 543 21.83 17.78 11.13
C LEU A 543 21.57 17.21 9.74
N GLU A 544 20.31 17.21 9.32
CA GLU A 544 19.85 16.68 8.05
C GLU A 544 18.65 17.51 7.59
N ALA A 545 18.51 17.71 6.28
CA ALA A 545 17.30 18.23 5.68
C ALA A 545 16.94 17.39 4.45
N ASP A 546 15.72 16.87 4.42
CA ASP A 546 15.15 16.17 3.27
C ASP A 546 13.91 16.91 2.77
N THR A 547 13.49 16.60 1.53
CA THR A 547 12.29 17.09 0.83
C THR A 547 11.42 18.11 1.57
N ASP A 548 10.77 17.69 2.65
CA ASP A 548 9.82 18.44 3.48
C ASP A 548 10.23 18.63 4.95
N GLY A 549 11.36 18.09 5.41
CA GLY A 549 11.76 18.08 6.81
C GLY A 549 13.18 18.60 7.08
N VAL A 550 13.38 19.20 8.25
CA VAL A 550 14.70 19.60 8.76
C VAL A 550 14.87 19.09 10.19
N TYR A 551 15.92 18.32 10.41
CA TYR A 551 16.41 17.89 11.72
C TYR A 551 17.51 18.83 12.19
N PHE A 552 17.40 19.30 13.43
CA PHE A 552 18.39 20.16 14.05
C PHE A 552 18.50 19.91 15.55
N ALA A 553 19.71 20.06 16.09
CA ALA A 553 19.96 20.06 17.52
C ALA A 553 19.86 21.47 18.09
N VAL A 554 19.27 21.61 19.27
CA VAL A 554 19.10 22.89 19.96
C VAL A 554 20.07 23.05 21.14
N PRO A 555 20.43 24.29 21.52
CA PRO A 555 21.29 24.55 22.68
C PRO A 555 20.76 23.95 23.99
N ALA A 556 21.68 23.55 24.86
CA ALA A 556 21.34 22.95 26.17
C ALA A 556 20.57 23.91 27.10
N SER A 557 20.62 25.21 26.86
CA SER A 557 19.87 26.23 27.62
C SER A 557 18.41 26.38 27.17
N TRP A 558 18.03 25.86 26.02
CA TRP A 558 16.68 26.05 25.48
C TRP A 558 15.67 25.19 26.25
N THR A 559 14.41 25.62 26.22
CA THR A 559 13.26 24.84 26.68
C THR A 559 12.39 24.40 25.49
N GLU A 560 11.38 23.57 25.73
CA GLU A 560 10.38 23.25 24.70
C GLU A 560 9.69 24.50 24.14
N VAL A 561 9.52 25.53 24.98
CA VAL A 561 8.92 26.81 24.56
C VAL A 561 9.82 27.50 23.54
N ASP A 562 11.13 27.47 23.73
CA ASP A 562 12.09 28.04 22.76
C ASP A 562 12.11 27.26 21.45
N GLU A 563 12.08 25.93 21.53
CA GLU A 563 12.00 25.04 20.37
C GLU A 563 10.76 25.36 19.53
N ARG A 564 9.59 25.48 20.17
CA ARG A 564 8.33 25.87 19.49
C ARG A 564 8.36 27.29 18.95
N ARG A 565 8.94 28.24 19.69
CA ARG A 565 9.07 29.64 19.27
C ARG A 565 9.87 29.75 17.98
N VAL A 566 11.02 29.09 17.89
CA VAL A 566 11.87 29.14 16.69
C VAL A 566 11.17 28.55 15.48
N VAL A 567 10.50 27.40 15.61
CA VAL A 567 9.71 26.83 14.51
C VAL A 567 8.59 27.78 14.09
N THR A 568 7.90 28.42 15.05
CA THR A 568 6.82 29.37 14.77
C THR A 568 7.32 30.63 14.05
N GLU A 569 8.46 31.18 14.47
CA GLU A 569 9.09 32.34 13.83
C GLU A 569 9.50 32.03 12.38
N VAL A 570 10.04 30.84 12.11
CA VAL A 570 10.38 30.42 10.75
C VAL A 570 9.12 30.14 9.94
N ALA A 571 8.10 29.53 10.53
CA ALA A 571 6.82 29.28 9.88
C ALA A 571 6.15 30.58 9.38
N ALA A 572 6.29 31.68 10.12
CA ALA A 572 5.76 32.99 9.75
C ALA A 572 6.39 33.59 8.48
N LEU A 573 7.54 33.06 8.03
CA LEU A 573 8.24 33.51 6.81
C LEU A 573 7.77 32.74 5.56
N LEU A 574 6.96 31.70 5.72
CA LEU A 574 6.59 30.81 4.62
C LEU A 574 5.42 31.35 3.79
N PRO A 575 5.28 30.91 2.53
CA PRO A 575 4.16 31.31 1.70
C PRO A 575 2.81 30.92 2.32
N PRO A 576 1.72 31.65 1.98
CA PRO A 576 0.38 31.27 2.38
C PRO A 576 0.07 29.82 2.00
N LEU A 577 -0.64 29.08 2.86
CA LEU A 577 -0.96 27.65 2.73
C LEU A 577 0.20 26.66 2.97
N VAL A 578 1.44 27.15 3.12
CA VAL A 578 2.55 26.30 3.55
C VAL A 578 2.63 26.31 5.07
N HIS A 579 2.46 25.13 5.67
CA HIS A 579 2.40 24.99 7.12
C HIS A 579 3.60 24.17 7.61
N LEU A 580 4.51 24.85 8.32
CA LEU A 580 5.60 24.21 9.04
C LEU A 580 5.14 23.87 10.45
N GLU A 581 5.29 22.62 10.84
CA GLU A 581 4.93 22.11 12.16
C GLU A 581 6.19 21.60 12.88
N LEU A 582 6.18 21.69 14.21
CA LEU A 582 7.12 20.93 15.03
C LEU A 582 6.60 19.49 15.10
N ASP A 583 7.19 18.62 14.27
CA ASP A 583 6.73 17.26 14.03
C ASP A 583 7.31 16.25 15.04
N GLY A 584 8.48 16.54 15.61
CA GLY A 584 9.12 15.63 16.56
C GLY A 584 10.13 16.28 17.50
N ARG A 585 10.26 15.69 18.68
CA ARG A 585 11.28 16.01 19.69
C ARG A 585 11.93 14.73 20.17
N PHE A 586 13.26 14.72 20.17
CA PHE A 586 14.05 13.54 20.48
C PHE A 586 15.17 13.90 21.45
N ALA A 587 15.41 13.02 22.42
CA ALA A 587 16.51 13.16 23.36
C ALA A 587 17.86 13.10 22.63
N ALA A 588 17.99 12.25 21.61
CA ALA A 588 19.18 12.15 20.80
C ALA A 588 18.90 11.57 19.39
N MET A 589 19.84 11.79 18.48
CA MET A 589 19.86 11.25 17.12
C MET A 589 21.27 10.75 16.79
N LEU A 590 21.36 9.59 16.14
CA LEU A 590 22.53 9.20 15.36
C LEU A 590 22.24 9.55 13.90
N SER A 591 22.88 10.60 13.38
CA SER A 591 22.88 10.95 11.96
C SER A 591 23.98 10.17 11.26
N HIS A 592 23.64 9.27 10.34
CA HIS A 592 24.62 8.38 9.70
C HIS A 592 24.88 8.78 8.24
N GLU A 593 23.84 8.68 7.42
CA GLU A 593 23.83 9.03 6.00
C GLU A 593 22.46 9.63 5.68
N PRO A 594 22.29 10.31 4.55
CA PRO A 594 20.98 10.85 4.18
C PRO A 594 19.91 9.75 4.20
N LYS A 595 18.77 10.01 4.84
CA LYS A 595 17.66 9.08 5.10
C LYS A 595 18.02 7.85 5.94
N ASN A 596 19.19 7.82 6.57
CA ASN A 596 19.66 6.75 7.44
C ASN A 596 20.05 7.33 8.81
N TYR A 597 19.17 7.14 9.80
CA TYR A 597 19.36 7.68 11.14
C TYR A 597 18.60 6.87 12.20
N ALA A 598 19.05 7.02 13.45
CA ALA A 598 18.36 6.50 14.63
C ALA A 598 17.97 7.66 15.55
N LEU A 599 16.77 7.63 16.13
CA LEU A 599 16.24 8.65 17.03
C LEU A 599 15.83 8.01 18.35
N LEU A 600 16.19 8.64 19.47
CA LEU A 600 15.76 8.25 20.81
C LEU A 600 14.75 9.28 21.34
N GLY A 601 13.53 8.83 21.60
CA GLY A 601 12.51 9.63 22.27
C GLY A 601 12.83 9.89 23.74
N TYR A 602 12.24 10.94 24.31
CA TYR A 602 12.38 11.24 25.75
C TYR A 602 11.73 10.17 26.65
N ASP A 603 10.85 9.35 26.10
CA ASP A 603 10.20 8.19 26.71
C ASP A 603 11.05 6.90 26.62
N GLY A 604 12.23 6.96 25.98
CA GLY A 604 13.09 5.81 25.72
C GLY A 604 12.76 5.04 24.44
N THR A 605 11.78 5.48 23.65
CA THR A 605 11.41 4.82 22.39
C THR A 605 12.50 5.03 21.33
N LEU A 606 13.02 3.94 20.76
CA LEU A 606 14.01 3.96 19.68
C LEU A 606 13.35 3.82 18.29
N LEU A 607 13.52 4.85 17.45
CA LEU A 607 13.08 4.84 16.06
C LEU A 607 14.27 4.68 15.11
N LEU A 608 14.16 3.75 14.17
CA LEU A 608 15.21 3.44 13.19
C LEU A 608 14.69 3.74 11.78
N ARG A 609 15.42 4.53 11.00
CA ARG A 609 15.08 4.89 9.61
C ARG A 609 16.25 4.59 8.67
N GLY A 610 15.90 4.18 7.45
CA GLY A 610 16.88 3.87 6.40
C GLY A 610 17.33 2.41 6.36
N VAL A 611 17.84 2.00 5.20
CA VAL A 611 18.29 0.62 4.93
C VAL A 611 19.50 0.21 5.77
N ALA A 612 20.28 1.20 6.23
CA ALA A 612 21.38 0.96 7.16
C ALA A 612 20.88 0.44 8.53
N PHE A 613 19.67 0.78 8.97
CA PHE A 613 19.16 0.36 10.28
C PHE A 613 17.96 -0.58 10.22
N ARG A 614 17.26 -0.64 9.08
CA ARG A 614 16.16 -1.57 8.82
C ARG A 614 16.29 -2.20 7.44
N SER A 615 16.56 -3.51 7.40
CA SER A 615 16.57 -4.29 6.18
C SER A 615 15.77 -5.57 6.36
N SER A 616 14.92 -5.90 5.38
CA SER A 616 14.16 -7.18 5.41
C SER A 616 15.05 -8.42 5.31
N ARG A 617 16.35 -8.23 5.01
CA ARG A 617 17.35 -9.28 4.90
C ARG A 617 18.20 -9.43 6.16
N SER A 618 18.11 -8.50 7.12
CA SER A 618 18.92 -8.55 8.33
C SER A 618 18.62 -9.79 9.17
N GLU A 619 19.68 -10.37 9.72
CA GLU A 619 19.61 -11.46 10.68
C GLU A 619 19.12 -10.92 12.05
N PRO A 620 18.13 -11.58 12.70
CA PRO A 620 17.58 -11.11 13.98
C PRO A 620 18.61 -10.85 15.08
N PHE A 621 19.72 -11.60 15.16
CA PHE A 621 20.76 -11.39 16.17
C PHE A 621 21.42 -10.02 16.02
N GLY A 622 21.71 -9.61 14.78
CA GLY A 622 22.35 -8.32 14.48
C GLY A 622 21.40 -7.15 14.70
N ASP A 623 20.11 -7.33 14.39
CA ASP A 623 19.08 -6.33 14.69
C ASP A 623 18.91 -6.10 16.20
N ARG A 624 18.98 -7.17 17.01
CA ARG A 624 18.97 -7.05 18.49
C ARG A 624 20.20 -6.33 19.01
N PHE A 625 21.39 -6.71 18.52
CA PHE A 625 22.63 -6.01 18.87
C PHE A 625 22.52 -4.51 18.55
N LEU A 626 22.10 -4.15 17.33
CA LEU A 626 21.95 -2.76 16.92
C LEU A 626 21.00 -1.98 17.82
N ARG A 627 19.82 -2.54 18.11
CA ARG A 627 18.84 -1.88 18.98
C ARG A 627 19.41 -1.65 20.38
N HIS A 628 20.10 -2.65 20.93
CA HIS A 628 20.71 -2.53 22.26
C HIS A 628 21.85 -1.50 22.26
N ALA A 629 22.80 -1.63 21.34
CA ALA A 629 23.93 -0.72 21.19
C ALA A 629 23.49 0.73 20.91
N LEU A 630 22.52 0.96 20.03
CA LEU A 630 22.01 2.30 19.74
C LEU A 630 21.32 2.93 20.96
N THR A 631 20.56 2.16 21.73
CA THR A 631 19.91 2.68 22.95
C THR A 631 20.96 3.17 23.95
N ARG A 632 22.07 2.43 24.10
CA ARG A 632 23.21 2.80 24.96
C ARG A 632 23.98 3.99 24.40
N LEU A 633 24.30 3.96 23.12
CA LEU A 633 25.04 5.01 22.43
C LEU A 633 24.34 6.38 22.56
N LEU A 634 23.04 6.40 22.32
CA LEU A 634 22.25 7.65 22.26
C LEU A 634 22.07 8.31 23.64
N VAL A 635 22.31 7.60 24.73
CA VAL A 635 22.39 8.16 26.09
C VAL A 635 23.83 8.41 26.55
N GLY A 636 24.83 8.19 25.68
CA GLY A 636 26.25 8.39 25.98
C GLY A 636 26.93 7.24 26.72
N ASP A 637 26.28 6.09 26.86
CA ASP A 637 26.79 4.91 27.57
C ASP A 637 27.66 4.04 26.64
N VAL A 638 28.90 4.49 26.37
CA VAL A 638 29.84 3.78 25.48
C VAL A 638 30.31 2.45 26.08
N VAL A 639 30.38 2.35 27.41
CA VAL A 639 30.67 1.08 28.10
C VAL A 639 29.56 0.07 27.81
N GLY A 640 28.29 0.47 27.94
CA GLY A 640 27.17 -0.38 27.57
C GLY A 640 27.12 -0.74 26.07
N VAL A 641 27.62 0.10 25.17
CA VAL A 641 27.79 -0.25 23.75
C VAL A 641 28.81 -1.39 23.58
N ARG A 642 29.94 -1.30 24.29
CA ARG A 642 30.95 -2.35 24.27
C ARG A 642 30.43 -3.64 24.89
N ASP A 643 29.74 -3.57 26.03
CA ASP A 643 29.16 -4.73 26.70
C ASP A 643 28.16 -5.44 25.77
N ALA A 644 27.30 -4.69 25.08
CA ALA A 644 26.39 -5.22 24.07
C ALA A 644 27.12 -6.02 22.96
N TYR A 645 28.26 -5.50 22.51
CA TYR A 645 29.09 -6.14 21.49
C TYR A 645 29.73 -7.43 22.01
N LEU A 646 30.37 -7.36 23.18
CA LEU A 646 31.04 -8.49 23.82
C LEU A 646 30.06 -9.61 24.21
N ASP A 647 28.90 -9.25 24.76
CA ASP A 647 27.85 -10.21 25.10
C ASP A 647 27.34 -10.94 23.85
N THR A 648 27.21 -10.23 22.73
CA THR A 648 26.80 -10.84 21.45
C THR A 648 27.88 -11.79 20.94
N ILE A 649 29.17 -11.42 21.01
CA ILE A 649 30.29 -12.31 20.66
C ILE A 649 30.29 -13.56 21.54
N LEU A 650 30.18 -13.38 22.86
CA LEU A 650 30.15 -14.49 23.81
C LEU A 650 28.96 -15.41 23.55
N ALA A 651 27.79 -14.85 23.23
CA ALA A 651 26.61 -15.62 22.92
C ALA A 651 26.77 -16.46 21.64
N LEU A 652 27.41 -15.90 20.60
CA LEU A 652 27.75 -16.62 19.36
C LEU A 652 28.78 -17.73 19.62
N ARG A 653 29.87 -17.43 20.34
CA ARG A 653 30.93 -18.41 20.68
C ARG A 653 30.40 -19.57 21.51
N ARG A 654 29.53 -19.28 22.49
CA ARG A 654 28.87 -20.29 23.33
C ARG A 654 27.69 -20.99 22.62
N ARG A 655 27.38 -20.61 21.37
CA ARG A 655 26.24 -21.12 20.61
C ARG A 655 24.93 -21.04 21.39
N THR A 656 24.70 -19.91 22.01
CA THR A 656 23.44 -19.61 22.73
C THR A 656 22.45 -18.84 21.87
N VAL A 657 22.92 -18.19 20.79
CA VAL A 657 22.06 -17.60 19.75
C VAL A 657 21.40 -18.71 18.94
N ALA A 658 20.10 -18.59 18.67
CA ALA A 658 19.38 -19.59 17.91
C ALA A 658 19.75 -19.58 16.43
N THR A 659 19.65 -20.72 15.73
CA THR A 659 19.90 -20.79 14.28
C THR A 659 18.97 -19.87 13.50
N TYR A 660 17.72 -19.73 13.95
CA TYR A 660 16.76 -18.76 13.40
C TYR A 660 17.30 -17.33 13.42
N ASP A 661 17.96 -16.96 14.52
CA ASP A 661 18.41 -15.59 14.74
C ASP A 661 19.61 -15.22 13.90
N VAL A 662 20.42 -16.19 13.46
CA VAL A 662 21.53 -15.98 12.53
C VAL A 662 21.11 -16.19 11.07
N ALA A 663 19.86 -16.55 10.79
CA ALA A 663 19.37 -16.79 9.45
C ALA A 663 18.79 -15.53 8.80
N SER A 664 19.25 -15.23 7.59
CA SER A 664 18.73 -14.12 6.77
C SER A 664 17.55 -14.58 5.92
N ARG A 665 16.55 -13.71 5.76
CA ARG A 665 15.41 -13.97 4.87
C ARG A 665 15.71 -13.51 3.45
N VAL A 666 15.70 -14.44 2.50
CA VAL A 666 16.08 -14.19 1.11
C VAL A 666 14.92 -14.54 0.18
N ARG A 667 14.68 -13.68 -0.81
CA ARG A 667 13.75 -13.94 -1.93
C ARG A 667 14.53 -14.61 -3.07
N LEU A 668 14.08 -15.77 -3.52
CA LEU A 668 14.60 -16.46 -4.70
C LEU A 668 14.23 -15.65 -5.95
N THR A 669 15.17 -15.45 -6.85
CA THR A 669 14.99 -14.67 -8.08
C THR A 669 15.13 -15.50 -9.35
N LYS A 670 15.60 -16.74 -9.22
CA LYS A 670 15.82 -17.68 -10.32
C LYS A 670 14.98 -18.94 -10.09
N SER A 671 14.41 -19.47 -11.16
CA SER A 671 13.85 -20.83 -11.21
C SER A 671 14.95 -21.89 -11.08
N PRO A 672 14.61 -23.17 -10.85
CA PRO A 672 15.58 -24.25 -10.84
C PRO A 672 16.43 -24.34 -12.11
N ALA A 673 15.81 -24.15 -13.29
CA ALA A 673 16.52 -24.17 -14.58
C ALA A 673 17.49 -22.99 -14.72
N GLU A 674 17.03 -21.77 -14.46
CA GLU A 674 17.88 -20.57 -14.51
C GLU A 674 19.03 -20.62 -13.52
N TYR A 675 18.81 -21.18 -12.32
CA TYR A 675 19.89 -21.38 -11.36
C TYR A 675 20.87 -22.45 -11.82
N ALA A 676 20.40 -23.58 -12.38
CA ALA A 676 21.28 -24.63 -12.89
C ALA A 676 22.27 -24.09 -13.94
N GLU A 677 21.81 -23.22 -14.85
CA GLU A 677 22.66 -22.54 -15.83
C GLU A 677 23.65 -21.55 -15.18
N ALA A 678 23.20 -20.79 -14.17
CA ALA A 678 24.05 -19.82 -13.49
C ALA A 678 25.07 -20.46 -12.52
N ARG A 679 24.78 -21.66 -12.00
CA ARG A 679 25.53 -22.35 -10.95
C ARG A 679 26.99 -22.63 -11.32
N GLU A 680 27.27 -22.87 -12.59
CA GLU A 680 28.63 -23.09 -13.09
C GLU A 680 29.53 -21.85 -12.92
N LYS A 681 28.94 -20.66 -13.04
CA LYS A 681 29.66 -19.38 -12.90
C LYS A 681 29.73 -18.92 -11.45
N ARG A 682 28.64 -19.07 -10.71
CA ARG A 682 28.54 -18.62 -9.33
C ARG A 682 27.59 -19.49 -8.53
N ARG A 683 28.12 -20.11 -7.48
CA ARG A 683 27.31 -20.78 -6.46
C ARG A 683 26.73 -19.76 -5.50
N GLU A 684 25.42 -19.73 -5.38
CA GLU A 684 24.69 -18.79 -4.53
C GLU A 684 24.13 -19.52 -3.30
N LEU A 685 24.52 -19.05 -2.12
CA LEU A 685 24.19 -19.67 -0.82
C LEU A 685 22.69 -20.07 -0.67
N PRO A 686 21.69 -19.24 -1.03
CA PRO A 686 20.29 -19.59 -0.86
C PRO A 686 19.87 -20.84 -1.65
N TYR A 687 20.40 -21.01 -2.86
CA TYR A 687 20.05 -22.13 -3.73
C TYR A 687 20.88 -23.38 -3.41
N GLU A 688 22.18 -23.22 -3.08
CA GLU A 688 22.97 -24.35 -2.58
C GLU A 688 22.38 -24.90 -1.27
N ALA A 689 21.81 -24.04 -0.42
CA ALA A 689 21.09 -24.46 0.78
C ALA A 689 19.83 -25.28 0.44
N LEU A 690 19.06 -24.90 -0.59
CA LEU A 690 17.92 -25.70 -1.07
C LEU A 690 18.36 -27.09 -1.52
N LEU A 691 19.35 -27.15 -2.40
CA LEU A 691 19.87 -28.40 -2.95
C LEU A 691 20.48 -29.30 -1.86
N ALA A 692 21.27 -28.73 -0.94
CA ALA A 692 21.86 -29.48 0.17
C ALA A 692 20.84 -30.05 1.17
N ASN A 693 19.62 -29.49 1.19
CA ASN A 693 18.50 -29.99 1.99
C ASN A 693 17.48 -30.76 1.15
N GLY A 694 17.87 -31.24 -0.04
CA GLY A 694 17.05 -32.11 -0.91
C GLY A 694 15.88 -31.40 -1.60
N ARG A 695 15.84 -30.06 -1.61
CA ARG A 695 14.82 -29.29 -2.32
C ARG A 695 15.29 -28.94 -3.73
N GLU A 696 14.83 -29.71 -4.70
CA GLU A 696 15.16 -29.52 -6.13
C GLU A 696 14.12 -28.69 -6.89
N THR A 697 12.99 -28.36 -6.26
CA THR A 697 11.91 -27.57 -6.86
C THR A 697 11.60 -26.34 -6.01
N TRP A 698 11.43 -25.19 -6.67
CA TRP A 698 11.03 -23.91 -6.08
C TRP A 698 10.52 -22.95 -7.16
N SER A 699 9.85 -21.88 -6.76
CA SER A 699 9.39 -20.82 -7.66
C SER A 699 10.22 -19.55 -7.51
N ALA A 700 10.46 -18.86 -8.63
CA ALA A 700 11.02 -17.52 -8.58
C ALA A 700 10.06 -16.61 -7.80
N GLY A 701 10.56 -15.96 -6.76
CA GLY A 701 9.82 -15.12 -5.84
C GLY A 701 9.52 -15.74 -4.48
N ASP A 702 9.77 -17.04 -4.29
CA ASP A 702 9.68 -17.70 -2.98
C ASP A 702 10.64 -17.06 -1.98
N ARG A 703 10.29 -17.14 -0.69
CA ARG A 703 11.14 -16.59 0.39
C ARG A 703 11.59 -17.72 1.30
N ILE A 704 12.90 -17.82 1.51
CA ILE A 704 13.51 -18.80 2.40
C ILE A 704 14.32 -18.10 3.49
N ARG A 705 14.61 -18.81 4.59
CA ARG A 705 15.60 -18.38 5.58
C ARG A 705 16.85 -19.24 5.46
N VAL A 706 17.98 -18.60 5.25
CA VAL A 706 19.28 -19.26 5.02
C VAL A 706 20.33 -18.74 6.00
N TYR A 707 21.18 -19.65 6.48
CA TYR A 707 22.31 -19.33 7.35
C TYR A 707 23.56 -20.08 6.86
N ARG A 708 24.75 -19.61 7.22
CA ARG A 708 26.02 -20.31 6.94
C ARG A 708 26.38 -21.29 8.06
N ARG A 709 26.63 -22.54 7.71
CA ARG A 709 27.12 -23.61 8.60
C ARG A 709 28.64 -23.56 8.76
N GLN A 710 29.15 -24.15 9.84
CA GLN A 710 30.59 -24.20 10.15
C GLN A 710 31.45 -24.86 9.07
N ASN A 711 30.89 -25.78 8.28
CA ASN A 711 31.57 -26.39 7.14
C ASN A 711 31.57 -25.51 5.87
N GLY A 712 31.04 -24.29 5.95
CA GLY A 712 30.93 -23.34 4.85
C GLY A 712 29.67 -23.47 3.99
N GLU A 713 28.85 -24.52 4.20
CA GLU A 713 27.63 -24.77 3.44
C GLU A 713 26.44 -23.91 3.90
N GLY A 714 25.42 -23.84 3.06
CA GLY A 714 24.15 -23.18 3.38
C GLY A 714 23.22 -24.11 4.16
N GLY A 715 22.77 -23.68 5.33
CA GLY A 715 21.68 -24.31 6.06
C GLY A 715 20.37 -23.58 5.84
N LEU A 716 19.25 -24.31 5.87
CA LEU A 716 17.92 -23.72 5.86
C LEU A 716 17.33 -23.72 7.26
N VAL A 717 16.63 -22.63 7.56
CA VAL A 717 15.67 -22.59 8.66
C VAL A 717 14.30 -22.62 8.01
N GLU A 718 13.50 -23.63 8.35
CA GLU A 718 12.11 -23.64 7.88
C GLU A 718 11.39 -22.44 8.49
N ALA A 719 10.91 -21.55 7.62
CA ALA A 719 10.10 -20.42 8.04
C ALA A 719 8.72 -20.97 8.36
N THR A 720 8.53 -21.26 9.62
CA THR A 720 7.39 -22.01 10.09
C THR A 720 6.73 -21.09 11.13
N GLU A 721 5.44 -20.81 10.96
CA GLU A 721 4.62 -19.99 11.87
C GLU A 721 4.39 -20.70 13.22
N GLU A 722 5.40 -21.35 13.78
CA GLU A 722 5.23 -22.49 14.67
C GLU A 722 6.04 -22.41 15.96
N GLU A 723 5.41 -22.86 17.07
CA GLU A 723 5.96 -22.92 18.43
C GLU A 723 6.44 -24.32 18.87
N ALA A 724 6.68 -25.28 17.95
CA ALA A 724 7.29 -26.57 18.33
C ALA A 724 8.79 -26.62 17.97
N PRO A 725 9.67 -27.07 18.89
CA PRO A 725 11.12 -26.97 18.71
C PRO A 725 11.61 -27.96 17.65
N VAL A 726 11.84 -27.48 16.43
CA VAL A 726 12.90 -28.09 15.60
C VAL A 726 14.18 -28.06 16.45
N PRO A 727 14.91 -29.18 16.64
CA PRO A 727 16.16 -29.16 17.36
C PRO A 727 17.04 -28.06 16.76
N ASP A 728 17.27 -27.02 17.53
CA ASP A 728 18.04 -25.88 17.10
C ASP A 728 19.49 -26.36 16.93
N ARG A 729 19.88 -26.64 15.68
CA ARG A 729 21.15 -27.31 15.35
C ARG A 729 22.34 -26.52 15.86
N ARG A 730 22.23 -25.19 15.83
CA ARG A 730 23.27 -24.22 16.19
C ARG A 730 24.63 -24.59 15.62
N ASP A 731 24.63 -25.11 14.40
CA ASP A 731 25.81 -25.55 13.64
C ASP A 731 26.35 -24.43 12.73
N TYR A 732 25.99 -23.18 13.03
CA TYR A 732 26.42 -22.01 12.31
C TYR A 732 27.92 -21.70 12.48
N ASP A 733 28.49 -21.07 11.47
CA ASP A 733 29.89 -20.61 11.46
C ASP A 733 30.06 -19.38 12.37
N VAL A 734 30.52 -19.61 13.60
CA VAL A 734 30.71 -18.59 14.63
C VAL A 734 31.60 -17.43 14.13
N GLU A 735 32.74 -17.74 13.50
CA GLU A 735 33.69 -16.74 13.05
C GLU A 735 33.13 -15.88 11.92
N TYR A 736 32.36 -16.50 11.01
CA TYR A 736 31.62 -15.75 10.00
C TYR A 736 30.65 -14.75 10.63
N TYR A 737 29.87 -15.14 11.65
CA TYR A 737 28.89 -14.26 12.28
C TYR A 737 29.51 -13.20 13.20
N ILE A 738 30.65 -13.47 13.83
CA ILE A 738 31.43 -12.45 14.56
C ILE A 738 31.96 -11.39 13.59
N ARG A 739 32.52 -11.83 12.46
CA ARG A 739 32.95 -10.89 11.41
C ARG A 739 31.78 -10.09 10.84
N LEU A 740 30.65 -10.75 10.56
CA LEU A 740 29.43 -10.08 10.11
C LEU A 740 28.93 -9.05 11.13
N LEU A 741 28.94 -9.39 12.42
CA LEU A 741 28.58 -8.47 13.50
C LEU A 741 29.44 -7.21 13.45
N ARG A 742 30.76 -7.35 13.29
CA ARG A 742 31.69 -6.20 13.24
C ARG A 742 31.54 -5.40 11.94
N GLU A 743 31.72 -6.05 10.80
CA GLU A 743 31.85 -5.41 9.48
C GLU A 743 30.52 -4.87 8.93
N THR A 744 29.37 -5.36 9.42
CA THR A 744 28.06 -4.94 8.92
C THR A 744 27.20 -4.26 9.98
N TYR A 745 27.16 -4.77 11.21
CA TYR A 745 26.28 -4.23 12.24
C TYR A 745 26.97 -3.15 13.07
N ALA A 746 28.16 -3.42 13.63
CA ALA A 746 28.91 -2.43 14.40
C ALA A 746 29.32 -1.23 13.54
N GLU A 747 29.69 -1.45 12.27
CA GLU A 747 30.04 -0.40 11.30
C GLU A 747 28.96 0.69 11.15
N ARG A 748 27.68 0.36 11.37
CA ARG A 748 26.58 1.35 11.33
C ARG A 748 26.70 2.41 12.43
N LEU A 749 27.45 2.12 13.49
CA LEU A 749 27.74 3.04 14.60
C LEU A 749 29.05 3.83 14.38
N ALA A 750 29.81 3.57 13.31
CA ALA A 750 31.13 4.17 13.10
C ALA A 750 31.11 5.71 13.11
N ARG A 751 30.06 6.33 12.58
CA ARG A 751 29.88 7.79 12.56
C ARG A 751 29.81 8.42 13.95
N ALA A 752 29.56 7.65 15.00
CA ALA A 752 29.50 8.12 16.37
C ALA A 752 30.88 8.23 17.04
N PHE A 753 31.96 7.77 16.41
CA PHE A 753 33.28 7.66 17.01
C PHE A 753 34.37 8.18 16.08
N THR A 754 35.55 8.47 16.64
CA THR A 754 36.76 8.57 15.82
C THR A 754 37.14 7.17 15.30
N PRO A 755 37.91 7.05 14.21
CA PRO A 755 38.35 5.74 13.72
C PRO A 755 39.10 4.92 14.78
N GLU A 756 39.89 5.59 15.62
CA GLU A 756 40.64 4.99 16.71
C GLU A 756 39.69 4.48 17.81
N ASP A 757 38.78 5.32 18.29
CA ASP A 757 37.79 4.95 19.32
C ASP A 757 36.88 3.82 18.84
N PHE A 758 36.46 3.83 17.57
CA PHE A 758 35.67 2.76 16.99
C PHE A 758 36.42 1.42 17.06
N CYS A 759 37.70 1.41 16.70
CA CYS A 759 38.54 0.21 16.79
C CYS A 759 38.66 -0.27 18.24
N VAL A 760 38.77 0.66 19.21
CA VAL A 760 38.80 0.31 20.63
C VAL A 760 37.49 -0.32 21.07
N VAL A 761 36.36 0.35 20.84
CA VAL A 761 35.03 -0.08 21.30
C VAL A 761 34.66 -1.46 20.75
N PHE A 762 34.92 -1.71 19.47
CA PHE A 762 34.57 -2.95 18.76
C PHE A 762 35.78 -3.86 18.48
N ALA A 763 36.79 -3.81 19.34
CA ALA A 763 37.89 -4.78 19.34
C ALA A 763 37.40 -6.14 19.84
N ASP A 764 37.87 -7.22 19.18
CA ASP A 764 37.71 -8.56 19.71
C ASP A 764 38.51 -8.69 21.02
N PRO A 765 37.93 -9.27 22.09
CA PRO A 765 38.64 -9.45 23.36
C PRO A 765 39.95 -10.23 23.23
N ASP A 766 40.09 -11.10 22.22
CA ASP A 766 41.32 -11.87 21.97
C ASP A 766 42.38 -11.10 21.18
N GLN A 767 42.10 -9.86 20.76
CA GLN A 767 42.96 -9.03 19.92
C GLN A 767 43.34 -7.67 20.56
N LEU A 768 43.15 -7.49 21.87
CA LEU A 768 43.42 -6.22 22.54
C LEU A 768 44.92 -5.90 22.61
N SER A 769 45.29 -4.67 22.23
CA SER A 769 46.63 -4.12 22.40
C SER A 769 46.86 -3.70 23.86
N LEU A 770 48.09 -3.89 24.37
CA LEU A 770 48.51 -3.46 25.72
C LEU A 770 48.41 -1.93 25.95
N PHE A 771 48.25 -1.14 24.88
CA PHE A 771 48.20 0.33 24.92
C PHE A 771 46.83 0.90 24.53
N THR A 772 45.76 0.10 24.66
CA THR A 772 44.41 0.52 24.26
C THR A 772 43.87 1.58 25.24
N PRO A 773 43.37 2.74 24.77
CA PRO A 773 42.71 3.74 25.63
C PRO A 773 41.54 3.16 26.43
N SER A 774 41.25 3.73 27.63
CA SER A 774 40.07 3.31 28.40
C SER A 774 38.78 3.68 27.67
N VAL A 775 37.90 2.70 27.49
CA VAL A 775 36.56 2.86 26.90
C VAL A 775 35.72 3.87 27.70
N GLU A 776 35.98 4.00 29.00
CA GLU A 776 35.28 4.94 29.90
C GLU A 776 35.57 6.40 29.57
N ALA A 777 36.67 6.69 28.87
CA ALA A 777 37.02 8.04 28.42
C ALA A 777 36.41 8.39 27.06
N ILE A 778 35.96 7.39 26.29
CA ILE A 778 35.40 7.59 24.95
C ILE A 778 34.02 8.24 25.06
N ARG A 779 33.75 9.22 24.21
CA ARG A 779 32.45 9.89 24.10
C ARG A 779 31.97 9.87 22.65
N PRO A 780 30.65 9.78 22.41
CA PRO A 780 30.13 9.95 21.07
C PRO A 780 30.47 11.33 20.52
N ILE A 781 30.78 11.40 19.23
CA ILE A 781 31.11 12.65 18.53
C ILE A 781 30.00 13.07 17.57
N LEU A 782 29.94 14.37 17.29
CA LEU A 782 29.19 14.96 16.20
C LEU A 782 30.14 15.73 15.29
N THR A 783 30.21 15.33 14.03
CA THR A 783 31.09 15.93 13.02
C THR A 783 30.27 16.79 12.08
N GLN A 784 30.54 18.10 12.06
CA GLN A 784 29.95 19.02 11.08
C GLN A 784 30.66 18.89 9.74
N LEU A 785 29.90 18.83 8.65
CA LEU A 785 30.42 18.73 7.29
C LEU A 785 30.64 20.14 6.73
N THR A 786 31.86 20.43 6.26
CA THR A 786 32.19 21.73 5.65
C THR A 786 31.45 21.89 4.33
N SER A 787 30.59 22.91 4.24
CA SER A 787 29.56 23.15 3.21
C SER A 787 28.66 21.94 3.00
N GLY A 788 27.45 21.96 3.60
CA GLY A 788 26.50 20.84 3.58
C GLY A 788 26.45 20.17 2.21
N THR A 789 27.02 18.96 2.12
CA THR A 789 27.27 18.30 0.86
C THR A 789 25.92 18.06 0.19
N SER A 790 25.63 18.78 -0.89
CA SER A 790 24.45 18.49 -1.71
C SER A 790 24.70 17.14 -2.36
N VAL A 791 23.94 16.13 -1.94
CA VAL A 791 23.95 14.84 -2.63
C VAL A 791 23.04 15.02 -3.85
N GLU A 792 23.60 14.86 -5.06
CA GLU A 792 22.76 14.90 -6.27
C GLU A 792 21.61 13.89 -6.14
N PRO A 793 20.38 14.26 -6.51
CA PRO A 793 19.28 13.32 -6.48
C PRO A 793 19.62 12.14 -7.40
N MET A 794 19.71 10.93 -6.83
CA MET A 794 19.75 9.70 -7.61
C MET A 794 18.61 9.73 -8.62
N ALA A 795 18.94 9.67 -9.91
CA ALA A 795 17.97 9.43 -10.96
C ALA A 795 17.18 8.17 -10.58
N TRP A 796 15.86 8.30 -10.44
CA TRP A 796 14.97 7.18 -10.20
C TRP A 796 15.02 6.28 -11.43
N ALA A 797 15.93 5.31 -11.45
CA ALA A 797 15.85 4.17 -12.34
C ALA A 797 14.60 3.40 -11.92
N GLY A 798 13.57 3.43 -12.77
CA GLY A 798 12.36 2.64 -12.59
C GLY A 798 12.74 1.19 -12.32
N THR A 799 12.41 0.69 -11.13
CA THR A 799 12.48 -0.73 -10.84
C THR A 799 11.40 -1.42 -11.68
N SER A 800 11.84 -1.98 -12.81
CA SER A 800 11.19 -3.10 -13.49
C SER A 800 10.96 -4.28 -12.54
#